data_AF-A0A4Y7SZM3-F1
#
_entry.id   AF-A0A4Y7SZM3-F1
#
_cell.length_a   1.000
_cell.length_b   1.000
_cell.length_c   1.000
_cell.angle_alpha   90.00
_cell.angle_beta   90.00
_cell.angle_gamma   90.00
#
_symmetry.space_group_name_H-M   'P 1'
#
loop_
_entity.id
_entity.type
_entity.pdbx_description
1 polymer ?
#
loop_
_entity_poly.entity_id
_entity_poly.type
_entity_poly.pdbx_seq_one_letter_code
_entity_poly.pdbx_strand_id
1 'polypeptide(L)'
;MSSQDQTHRMGTDPQSITVTRLAELAAKMQVDSLSEGTKMLESGYLDQARDFFFKRAKKIVGRHIRLPSIGGIQDSDGIRSDLYTKMMPYDVAVLMACCNGMAKYYIAKKDFESALAWFEENQLLFKNAYFSTEKPLHDWMDYALDIPELTYQRVVSIIGSAGIFDELGNTATAVQQRFLSLCFVNPLPDAHRTVAVNGLNDNDVYERGIQGRHPDPSLCHKLSLTCPRLQVQGSWKKLTLKPGSKSCGPRQRCASFVWNNHLYVFGGWTGDTFVFYKDFWCLNLEDETAGRAWRKLPDYPVGVNAVLSPSMVVDRDEKRAYLITGRPRVDYFDLVAERWGYIETTFHATEEDTRCGVTGGWPFRRNDLTDATVVINRGKIYTFGGGHGDTTIGCNLFMELDLATKKWKRLSGYVMSPPNADYSMPGPRMSACGWVGPCMDTIYIFLGHAMRHGPLDTGKPELHQSEEAYAYQDFWSWSITQARWKRERVSGNMPLARTEMGYTFNEKLNKVVVFGGYSPSIPTLFLSEGKQFTYSYYADTFIYDYPQAESSNLPVYTSTDPEKCNPPSATTYPRWKQVLTKGFPTYRCHSHLNTDPDTGKVYLFGGYTNTDYVPSRKTFKSRPFGDVWQLRLDVPGEGGDFASVDVEEEARTAKIGPWKRCFTCGNSGMWKMCAGACGGKAFFCGGECQREGWKEHKATHLCRKV
;
A
#
# COMPACT_ATOMS: atom_id res chain seq x y z
N MET A 1 17.16 30.33 -11.54
CA MET A 1 15.95 31.11 -11.85
C MET A 1 15.07 31.06 -10.62
N SER A 2 14.82 32.19 -9.97
CA SER A 2 14.08 32.27 -8.71
C SER A 2 12.62 31.90 -8.93
N SER A 3 12.15 30.81 -8.31
CA SER A 3 10.71 30.53 -8.21
C SER A 3 10.09 31.56 -7.28
N GLN A 4 9.34 32.50 -7.86
CA GLN A 4 8.47 33.38 -7.08
C GLN A 4 7.33 32.54 -6.50
N ASP A 5 7.37 32.30 -5.19
CA ASP A 5 6.21 31.86 -4.42
C ASP A 5 5.13 32.94 -4.50
N GLN A 6 4.16 32.76 -5.40
CA GLN A 6 2.95 33.56 -5.42
C GLN A 6 2.00 33.09 -4.32
N THR A 7 2.21 33.57 -3.09
CA THR A 7 1.15 33.56 -2.08
C THR A 7 0.11 34.60 -2.48
N HIS A 8 -0.99 34.17 -3.11
CA HIS A 8 -2.16 35.01 -3.36
C HIS A 8 -2.79 35.42 -2.01
N ARG A 9 -2.48 36.63 -1.53
CA ARG A 9 -3.26 37.28 -0.46
C ARG A 9 -4.43 38.02 -1.08
N MET A 10 -5.65 37.49 -0.90
CA MET A 10 -6.87 38.24 -1.22
C MET A 10 -7.03 39.41 -0.24
N GLY A 11 -7.27 40.62 -0.75
CA GLY A 11 -7.60 41.78 0.09
C GLY A 11 -8.98 41.60 0.73
N THR A 12 -9.04 41.65 2.06
CA THR A 12 -10.29 41.45 2.82
C THR A 12 -11.04 42.76 3.04
N ASP A 13 -12.29 42.82 2.60
CA ASP A 13 -13.25 43.90 2.87
C ASP A 13 -13.54 44.01 4.39
N PRO A 14 -13.47 45.20 5.02
CA PRO A 14 -13.81 45.40 6.42
C PRO A 14 -15.18 44.88 6.86
N GLN A 15 -16.19 44.81 5.98
CA GLN A 15 -17.50 44.23 6.32
C GLN A 15 -17.47 42.69 6.38
N SER A 16 -16.56 42.04 5.63
CA SER A 16 -16.34 40.59 5.71
C SER A 16 -15.75 40.17 7.07
N ILE A 17 -14.97 41.03 7.72
CA ILE A 17 -14.30 40.72 9.00
C ILE A 17 -15.31 40.49 10.14
N THR A 18 -16.42 41.24 10.17
CA THR A 18 -17.41 41.14 11.25
C THR A 18 -18.26 39.86 11.15
N VAL A 19 -18.62 39.46 9.93
CA VAL A 19 -19.36 38.22 9.67
C VAL A 19 -18.48 36.99 9.96
N THR A 20 -17.21 37.01 9.55
CA THR A 20 -16.25 35.95 9.84
C THR A 20 -16.02 35.78 11.34
N ARG A 21 -15.85 36.87 12.10
CA ARG A 21 -15.69 36.81 13.57
C ARG A 21 -16.92 36.29 14.31
N LEU A 22 -18.13 36.63 13.85
CA LEU A 22 -19.36 36.09 14.44
C LEU A 22 -19.52 34.59 14.14
N ALA A 23 -19.12 34.15 12.94
CA ALA A 23 -19.09 32.73 12.59
C ALA A 23 -18.04 31.96 13.40
N GLU A 24 -16.85 32.51 13.59
CA GLU A 24 -15.79 31.97 14.47
C GLU A 24 -16.31 31.80 15.91
N LEU A 25 -16.94 32.83 16.46
CA LEU A 25 -17.44 32.81 17.84
C LEU A 25 -18.57 31.78 18.01
N ALA A 26 -19.51 31.74 17.06
CA ALA A 26 -20.60 30.77 17.07
C ALA A 26 -20.09 29.33 16.90
N ALA A 27 -19.09 29.11 16.04
CA ALA A 27 -18.48 27.80 15.85
C ALA A 27 -17.71 27.35 17.09
N LYS A 28 -16.94 28.24 17.71
CA LYS A 28 -16.26 27.97 18.99
C LYS A 28 -17.27 27.60 20.06
N MET A 29 -18.37 28.35 20.20
CA MET A 29 -19.47 28.01 21.12
C MET A 29 -20.11 26.65 20.80
N GLN A 30 -20.20 26.26 19.53
CA GLN A 30 -20.71 24.93 19.15
C GLN A 30 -19.72 23.80 19.43
N VAL A 31 -18.41 24.01 19.23
CA VAL A 31 -17.39 23.02 19.61
C VAL A 31 -17.32 22.89 21.14
N ASP A 32 -17.39 24.00 21.86
CA ASP A 32 -17.45 24.03 23.33
C ASP A 32 -18.70 23.29 23.85
N SER A 33 -19.81 23.30 23.08
CA SER A 33 -21.01 22.53 23.41
C SER A 33 -20.79 21.01 23.38
N LEU A 34 -19.73 20.52 22.72
CA LEU A 34 -19.34 19.11 22.73
C LEU A 34 -18.52 18.70 23.96
N SER A 35 -18.16 19.67 24.82
CA SER A 35 -17.46 19.39 26.07
C SER A 35 -18.27 18.48 27.00
N GLU A 36 -19.60 18.53 26.92
CA GLU A 36 -20.49 17.64 27.68
C GLU A 36 -20.28 16.17 27.31
N GLY A 37 -20.33 15.83 26.02
CA GLY A 37 -20.06 14.46 25.55
C GLY A 37 -18.64 13.99 25.86
N THR A 38 -17.67 14.90 25.88
CA THR A 38 -16.29 14.58 26.26
C THR A 38 -16.18 14.25 27.75
N LYS A 39 -16.81 15.05 28.61
CA LYS A 39 -16.90 14.77 30.06
C LYS A 39 -17.61 13.44 30.34
N MET A 40 -18.63 13.09 29.56
CA MET A 40 -19.30 11.79 29.65
C MET A 40 -18.34 10.64 29.35
N LEU A 41 -17.51 10.74 28.29
CA LEU A 41 -16.47 9.74 28.00
C LEU A 41 -15.46 9.61 29.13
N GLU A 42 -14.93 10.75 29.61
CA GLU A 42 -13.93 10.80 30.69
C GLU A 42 -14.47 10.25 32.01
N SER A 43 -15.77 10.42 32.26
CA SER A 43 -16.46 9.90 33.45
C SER A 43 -16.93 8.45 33.29
N GLY A 44 -16.69 7.80 32.16
CA GLY A 44 -17.09 6.41 31.90
C GLY A 44 -18.55 6.21 31.48
N TYR A 45 -19.33 7.27 31.23
CA TYR A 45 -20.70 7.21 30.72
C TYR A 45 -20.72 6.96 29.20
N LEU A 46 -20.14 5.83 28.78
CA LEU A 46 -19.81 5.55 27.37
C LEU A 46 -21.04 5.56 26.45
N ASP A 47 -22.15 4.93 26.83
CA ASP A 47 -23.35 4.86 25.97
C ASP A 47 -24.03 6.23 25.82
N GLN A 48 -24.08 7.03 26.89
CA GLN A 48 -24.61 8.39 26.82
C GLN A 48 -23.76 9.28 25.92
N ALA A 49 -22.43 9.16 26.02
CA ALA A 49 -21.51 9.88 25.14
C ALA A 49 -21.70 9.47 23.67
N ARG A 50 -21.82 8.16 23.39
CA ARG A 50 -22.12 7.65 22.04
C ARG A 50 -23.39 8.29 21.49
N ASP A 51 -24.48 8.25 22.24
CA ASP A 51 -25.77 8.76 21.79
C ASP A 51 -25.72 10.28 21.58
N PHE A 52 -25.03 11.00 22.47
CA PHE A 52 -24.79 12.44 22.34
C PHE A 52 -24.08 12.79 21.02
N PHE A 53 -22.91 12.18 20.76
CA PHE A 53 -22.12 12.47 19.56
C PHE A 53 -22.84 12.03 18.29
N PHE A 54 -23.45 10.84 18.28
CA PHE A 54 -24.15 10.33 17.11
C PHE A 54 -25.36 11.19 16.75
N LYS A 55 -26.21 11.52 17.73
CA LYS A 55 -27.38 12.38 17.52
C LYS A 55 -26.97 13.76 17.00
N ARG A 56 -25.88 14.33 17.51
CA ARG A 56 -25.35 15.61 17.04
C ARG A 56 -24.84 15.52 15.61
N ALA A 57 -24.08 14.48 15.27
CA ALA A 57 -23.63 14.23 13.91
C ALA A 57 -24.81 14.12 12.94
N LYS A 58 -25.85 13.35 13.30
CA LYS A 58 -27.08 13.18 12.51
C LYS A 58 -27.87 14.47 12.35
N LYS A 59 -27.82 15.40 13.31
CA LYS A 59 -28.41 16.74 13.17
C LYS A 59 -27.69 17.57 12.09
N ILE A 60 -26.38 17.39 11.93
CA ILE A 60 -25.57 18.12 10.93
C ILE A 60 -25.77 17.52 9.53
N VAL A 61 -25.61 16.21 9.38
CA VAL A 61 -25.66 15.56 8.05
C VAL A 61 -27.07 15.22 7.58
N GLY A 62 -28.04 15.19 8.49
CA GLY A 62 -29.41 14.77 8.21
C GLY A 62 -29.69 13.29 8.51
N ARG A 63 -30.99 12.99 8.69
CA ARG A 63 -31.46 11.67 9.16
C ARG A 63 -31.21 10.53 8.17
N HIS A 64 -31.05 10.80 6.87
CA HIS A 64 -30.88 9.73 5.88
C HIS A 64 -29.41 9.36 5.59
N ILE A 65 -28.46 10.16 6.04
CA ILE A 65 -27.03 9.93 5.77
C ILE A 65 -26.47 8.84 6.68
N ARG A 66 -25.74 7.89 6.11
CA ARG A 66 -25.06 6.82 6.84
C ARG A 66 -23.73 7.30 7.40
N LEU A 67 -23.48 7.04 8.68
CA LEU A 67 -22.24 7.37 9.36
C LEU A 67 -21.72 6.18 10.19
N PRO A 68 -20.43 5.85 10.10
CA PRO A 68 -19.51 6.29 9.05
C PRO A 68 -19.98 5.77 7.68
N SER A 69 -19.56 6.42 6.60
CA SER A 69 -19.98 6.09 5.23
C SER A 69 -19.19 4.90 4.66
N ILE A 70 -19.27 3.75 5.34
CA ILE A 70 -18.61 2.50 4.94
C ILE A 70 -19.13 2.03 3.58
N GLY A 71 -18.23 1.66 2.68
CA GLY A 71 -18.55 1.29 1.29
C GLY A 71 -18.65 2.49 0.33
N GLY A 72 -18.40 3.69 0.84
CA GLY A 72 -18.58 4.94 0.10
C GLY A 72 -19.97 5.52 0.33
N ILE A 73 -20.20 6.72 -0.22
CA ILE A 73 -21.50 7.37 -0.16
C ILE A 73 -22.35 6.77 -1.28
N GLN A 74 -23.52 6.23 -0.96
CA GLN A 74 -24.43 5.67 -1.96
C GLN A 74 -24.70 6.72 -3.05
N ASP A 75 -24.68 6.28 -4.31
CA ASP A 75 -24.87 7.12 -5.51
C ASP A 75 -23.79 8.18 -5.80
N SER A 76 -22.64 8.10 -5.13
CA SER A 76 -21.49 8.99 -5.38
C SER A 76 -20.34 8.32 -6.13
N ASP A 77 -19.40 9.13 -6.62
CA ASP A 77 -18.11 8.69 -7.17
C ASP A 77 -17.11 8.23 -6.07
N GLY A 78 -17.62 7.55 -5.04
CA GLY A 78 -16.84 6.91 -3.98
C GLY A 78 -16.77 7.69 -2.68
N ILE A 79 -15.64 8.33 -2.39
CA ILE A 79 -15.46 9.14 -1.17
C ILE A 79 -15.90 10.59 -1.34
N ARG A 80 -16.15 11.05 -2.57
CA ARG A 80 -16.60 12.42 -2.86
C ARG A 80 -18.08 12.54 -2.54
N SER A 81 -18.43 13.55 -1.76
CA SER A 81 -19.79 13.81 -1.28
C SER A 81 -20.25 15.18 -1.71
N ASP A 82 -21.39 15.26 -2.38
CA ASP A 82 -22.05 16.55 -2.62
C ASP A 82 -22.41 17.26 -1.30
N LEU A 83 -22.76 16.50 -0.27
CA LEU A 83 -23.08 17.05 1.05
C LEU A 83 -21.82 17.65 1.69
N TYR A 84 -20.72 16.90 1.75
CA TYR A 84 -19.50 17.38 2.43
C TYR A 84 -18.78 18.48 1.66
N THR A 85 -18.77 18.44 0.34
CA THR A 85 -18.14 19.50 -0.49
C THR A 85 -18.84 20.84 -0.39
N LYS A 86 -20.14 20.85 -0.05
CA LYS A 86 -20.95 22.07 0.14
C LYS A 86 -21.04 22.50 1.62
N MET A 87 -20.43 21.73 2.54
CA MET A 87 -20.51 22.00 3.97
C MET A 87 -19.61 23.17 4.34
N MET A 88 -20.08 24.05 5.23
CA MET A 88 -19.26 25.15 5.72
C MET A 88 -18.09 24.60 6.55
N PRO A 89 -16.88 25.17 6.44
CA PRO A 89 -15.70 24.70 7.18
C PRO A 89 -15.89 24.53 8.70
N TYR A 90 -16.72 25.35 9.33
CA TYR A 90 -17.04 25.22 10.75
C TYR A 90 -17.95 24.03 11.06
N ASP A 91 -18.95 23.78 10.22
CA ASP A 91 -19.80 22.58 10.36
C ASP A 91 -18.98 21.31 10.15
N VAL A 92 -18.00 21.36 9.24
CA VAL A 92 -17.00 20.29 9.07
C VAL A 92 -16.25 20.05 10.38
N ALA A 93 -15.73 21.10 11.03
CA ALA A 93 -15.02 20.97 12.31
C ALA A 93 -15.90 20.39 13.43
N VAL A 94 -17.17 20.81 13.55
CA VAL A 94 -18.11 20.28 14.55
C VAL A 94 -18.44 18.81 14.27
N LEU A 95 -18.67 18.45 13.00
CA LEU A 95 -18.91 17.06 12.62
C LEU A 95 -17.68 16.18 12.86
N MET A 96 -16.48 16.69 12.57
CA MET A 96 -15.23 16.01 12.88
C MET A 96 -15.07 15.74 14.37
N ALA A 97 -15.41 16.73 15.22
CA ALA A 97 -15.42 16.54 16.66
C ALA A 97 -16.40 15.44 17.12
N CYS A 98 -17.57 15.34 16.48
CA CYS A 98 -18.51 14.23 16.73
C CYS A 98 -17.92 12.88 16.31
N CYS A 99 -17.27 12.81 15.15
CA CYS A 99 -16.58 11.60 14.68
C CYS A 99 -15.45 11.18 15.62
N ASN A 100 -14.66 12.13 16.13
CA ASN A 100 -13.63 11.87 17.15
C ASN A 100 -14.23 11.35 18.46
N GLY A 101 -15.36 11.91 18.92
CA GLY A 101 -16.08 11.41 20.08
C GLY A 101 -16.55 9.97 19.92
N MET A 102 -17.12 9.63 18.75
CA MET A 102 -17.50 8.26 18.40
C MET A 102 -16.30 7.31 18.34
N ALA A 103 -15.19 7.74 17.75
CA ALA A 103 -13.97 6.93 17.70
C ALA A 103 -13.43 6.63 19.11
N LYS A 104 -13.38 7.63 20.00
CA LYS A 104 -12.96 7.46 21.41
C LYS A 104 -13.87 6.50 22.17
N TYR A 105 -15.18 6.55 21.96
CA TYR A 105 -16.12 5.56 22.50
C TYR A 105 -15.73 4.13 22.08
N TYR A 106 -15.47 3.90 20.78
CA TYR A 106 -15.10 2.57 20.30
C TYR A 106 -13.72 2.10 20.76
N ILE A 107 -12.75 3.01 20.92
CA ILE A 107 -11.46 2.71 21.57
C ILE A 107 -11.68 2.21 22.99
N ALA A 108 -12.53 2.88 23.79
CA ALA A 108 -12.84 2.47 25.15
C ALA A 108 -13.50 1.08 25.21
N LYS A 109 -14.25 0.69 24.17
CA LYS A 109 -14.83 -0.65 24.00
C LYS A 109 -13.88 -1.67 23.34
N LYS A 110 -12.63 -1.28 23.02
CA LYS A 110 -11.65 -2.09 22.26
C LYS A 110 -12.16 -2.57 20.89
N ASP A 111 -13.12 -1.84 20.30
CA ASP A 111 -13.57 -2.05 18.92
C ASP A 111 -12.77 -1.16 17.96
N PHE A 112 -11.56 -1.61 17.67
CA PHE A 112 -10.61 -0.86 16.85
C PHE A 112 -11.04 -0.70 15.39
N GLU A 113 -11.82 -1.64 14.84
CA GLU A 113 -12.35 -1.51 13.48
C GLU A 113 -13.31 -0.33 13.39
N SER A 114 -14.24 -0.26 14.34
CA SER A 114 -15.20 0.82 14.37
C SER A 114 -14.53 2.17 14.61
N ALA A 115 -13.58 2.23 15.54
CA ALA A 115 -12.83 3.45 15.80
C ALA A 115 -12.05 3.94 14.57
N LEU A 116 -11.35 3.05 13.86
CA LEU A 116 -10.63 3.41 12.63
C LEU A 116 -11.56 3.94 11.54
N ALA A 117 -12.75 3.35 11.37
CA ALA A 117 -13.72 3.85 10.37
C ALA A 117 -14.22 5.26 10.70
N TRP A 118 -14.39 5.61 11.99
CA TRP A 118 -14.76 6.96 12.42
C TRP A 118 -13.60 7.96 12.27
N PHE A 119 -12.35 7.55 12.51
CA PHE A 119 -11.18 8.37 12.19
C PHE A 119 -11.00 8.56 10.68
N GLU A 120 -11.27 7.55 9.87
CA GLU A 120 -11.27 7.68 8.41
C GLU A 120 -12.37 8.65 7.95
N GLU A 121 -13.56 8.64 8.55
CA GLU A 121 -14.62 9.62 8.23
C GLU A 121 -14.16 11.07 8.43
N ASN A 122 -13.38 11.35 9.47
CA ASN A 122 -12.74 12.65 9.66
C ASN A 122 -11.81 13.03 8.49
N GLN A 123 -11.01 12.08 8.00
CA GLN A 123 -10.14 12.33 6.84
C GLN A 123 -10.96 12.59 5.58
N LEU A 124 -12.10 11.90 5.40
CA LEU A 124 -12.99 12.14 4.28
C LEU A 124 -13.64 13.52 4.33
N LEU A 125 -14.05 13.98 5.52
CA LEU A 125 -14.59 15.33 5.71
C LEU A 125 -13.56 16.39 5.31
N PHE A 126 -12.34 16.25 5.79
CA PHE A 126 -11.23 17.13 5.38
C PHE A 126 -10.97 17.06 3.88
N LYS A 127 -10.94 15.86 3.31
CA LYS A 127 -10.66 15.67 1.87
C LYS A 127 -11.78 16.21 0.99
N ASN A 128 -13.03 16.23 1.45
CA ASN A 128 -14.14 16.84 0.72
C ASN A 128 -14.09 18.38 0.75
N ALA A 129 -13.60 18.98 1.84
CA ALA A 129 -13.27 20.41 1.84
C ALA A 129 -12.13 20.71 0.85
N TYR A 130 -11.12 19.85 0.76
CA TYR A 130 -10.10 19.93 -0.28
C TYR A 130 -10.68 19.81 -1.71
N PHE A 131 -11.70 18.98 -1.91
CA PHE A 131 -12.37 18.87 -3.22
C PHE A 131 -13.24 20.07 -3.59
N SER A 132 -13.54 20.96 -2.64
CA SER A 132 -14.32 22.18 -2.89
C SER A 132 -13.45 23.36 -3.34
N THR A 133 -12.15 23.15 -3.56
CA THR A 133 -11.27 24.20 -4.10
C THR A 133 -11.72 24.59 -5.52
N GLU A 134 -11.66 25.88 -5.84
CA GLU A 134 -12.06 26.40 -7.16
C GLU A 134 -11.26 25.74 -8.29
N LYS A 135 -9.96 25.55 -8.06
CA LYS A 135 -9.06 24.81 -8.95
C LYS A 135 -8.71 23.49 -8.31
N PRO A 136 -8.85 22.36 -9.03
CA PRO A 136 -8.39 21.08 -8.52
C PRO A 136 -6.88 21.08 -8.29
N LEU A 137 -6.47 20.70 -7.08
CA LEU A 137 -5.09 20.65 -6.63
C LEU A 137 -4.56 19.21 -6.74
N HIS A 138 -3.28 19.04 -7.02
CA HIS A 138 -2.65 17.72 -6.94
C HIS A 138 -2.51 17.29 -5.49
N ASP A 139 -2.60 15.99 -5.20
CA ASP A 139 -2.58 15.48 -3.81
C ASP A 139 -1.30 15.85 -3.01
N TRP A 140 -0.22 16.22 -3.71
CA TRP A 140 1.04 16.73 -3.13
C TRP A 140 1.08 18.24 -2.90
N MET A 141 -0.01 18.96 -3.17
CA MET A 141 -0.14 20.37 -2.86
C MET A 141 -0.71 20.54 -1.46
N ASP A 142 -0.07 21.41 -0.68
CA ASP A 142 -0.54 21.73 0.65
C ASP A 142 -1.91 22.43 0.58
N TYR A 143 -2.78 22.02 1.48
CA TYR A 143 -4.10 22.62 1.65
C TYR A 143 -4.40 22.69 3.14
N ALA A 144 -4.73 23.90 3.59
CA ALA A 144 -5.17 24.16 4.94
C ALA A 144 -6.24 25.25 4.91
N LEU A 145 -7.20 25.11 5.81
CA LEU A 145 -8.16 26.14 6.13
C LEU A 145 -7.67 26.82 7.40
N ASP A 146 -7.70 28.16 7.44
CA ASP A 146 -7.29 28.97 8.59
C ASP A 146 -8.34 28.90 9.71
N ILE A 147 -8.53 27.68 10.24
CA ILE A 147 -9.46 27.33 11.30
C ILE A 147 -8.72 26.40 12.26
N PRO A 148 -8.19 26.93 13.38
CA PRO A 148 -7.47 26.16 14.38
C PRO A 148 -8.26 24.97 14.94
N GLU A 149 -9.57 25.10 15.12
CA GLU A 149 -10.45 24.03 15.61
C GLU A 149 -10.48 22.84 14.64
N LEU A 150 -10.57 23.09 13.34
CA LEU A 150 -10.52 22.05 12.31
C LEU A 150 -9.17 21.34 12.32
N THR A 151 -8.08 22.10 12.50
CA THR A 151 -6.73 21.54 12.64
C THR A 151 -6.64 20.63 13.85
N TYR A 152 -7.11 21.08 15.02
CA TYR A 152 -7.14 20.27 16.23
C TYR A 152 -7.93 18.97 16.02
N GLN A 153 -9.13 19.03 15.43
CA GLN A 153 -9.93 17.82 15.20
C GLN A 153 -9.26 16.86 14.21
N ARG A 154 -8.58 17.38 13.18
CA ARG A 154 -7.82 16.54 12.25
C ARG A 154 -6.65 15.85 12.95
N VAL A 155 -5.88 16.57 13.76
CA VAL A 155 -4.74 16.03 14.52
C VAL A 155 -5.19 14.97 15.51
N VAL A 156 -6.29 15.19 16.23
CA VAL A 156 -6.89 14.17 17.12
C VAL A 156 -7.21 12.89 16.36
N SER A 157 -7.79 13.00 15.16
CA SER A 157 -8.11 11.82 14.34
C SER A 157 -6.86 11.08 13.86
N ILE A 158 -5.88 11.81 13.31
CA ILE A 158 -4.62 11.23 12.81
C ILE A 158 -3.87 10.51 13.93
N ILE A 159 -3.64 11.19 15.07
CA ILE A 159 -2.90 10.64 16.21
C ILE A 159 -3.68 9.52 16.90
N GLY A 160 -5.01 9.62 16.98
CA GLY A 160 -5.87 8.56 17.49
C GLY A 160 -5.78 7.29 16.65
N SER A 161 -5.80 7.42 15.32
CA SER A 161 -5.60 6.28 14.42
C SER A 161 -4.18 5.70 14.53
N ALA A 162 -3.15 6.54 14.71
CA ALA A 162 -1.78 6.10 14.93
C ALA A 162 -1.66 5.21 16.17
N GLY A 163 -2.32 5.57 17.27
CA GLY A 163 -2.36 4.76 18.49
C GLY A 163 -3.01 3.39 18.29
N ILE A 164 -4.09 3.32 17.50
CA ILE A 164 -4.73 2.04 17.17
C ILE A 164 -3.80 1.18 16.30
N PHE A 165 -3.16 1.75 15.28
CA PHE A 165 -2.24 0.98 14.43
C PHE A 165 -1.06 0.43 15.23
N ASP A 166 -0.54 1.19 16.19
CA ASP A 166 0.54 0.74 17.09
C ASP A 166 0.09 -0.44 17.98
N GLU A 167 -1.10 -0.35 18.59
CA GLU A 167 -1.71 -1.43 19.38
C GLU A 167 -1.96 -2.71 18.53
N LEU A 168 -2.30 -2.54 17.25
CA LEU A 168 -2.46 -3.65 16.30
C LEU A 168 -1.12 -4.22 15.81
N GLY A 169 0.03 -3.63 16.17
CA GLY A 169 1.35 -4.03 15.68
C GLY A 169 1.66 -3.58 14.25
N ASN A 170 0.85 -2.67 13.68
CA ASN A 170 1.12 -2.00 12.41
C ASN A 170 1.92 -0.72 12.66
N THR A 171 3.15 -0.89 13.14
CA THR A 171 4.06 0.21 13.49
C THR A 171 4.34 1.12 12.30
N ALA A 172 4.29 0.57 11.09
CA ALA A 172 4.58 1.27 9.85
C ALA A 172 3.53 2.36 9.55
N THR A 173 2.24 1.98 9.59
CA THR A 173 1.14 2.94 9.41
C THR A 173 1.03 3.87 10.62
N ALA A 174 1.31 3.41 11.83
CA ALA A 174 1.36 4.28 13.01
C ALA A 174 2.37 5.44 12.85
N VAL A 175 3.59 5.14 12.38
CA VAL A 175 4.62 6.15 12.11
C VAL A 175 4.20 7.09 10.99
N GLN A 176 3.62 6.57 9.90
CA GLN A 176 3.11 7.42 8.82
C GLN A 176 2.05 8.41 9.34
N GLN A 177 1.07 7.97 10.14
CA GLN A 177 0.05 8.88 10.66
C GLN A 177 0.69 10.02 11.49
N ARG A 178 1.67 9.70 12.35
CA ARG A 178 2.39 10.74 13.11
C ARG A 178 3.14 11.71 12.19
N PHE A 179 3.83 11.19 11.17
CA PHE A 179 4.51 12.01 10.17
C PHE A 179 3.55 12.94 9.43
N LEU A 180 2.38 12.44 8.98
CA LEU A 180 1.38 13.24 8.31
C LEU A 180 0.85 14.37 9.20
N SER A 181 0.67 14.10 10.49
CA SER A 181 0.26 15.13 11.46
C SER A 181 1.32 16.23 11.58
N LEU A 182 2.61 15.86 11.67
CA LEU A 182 3.72 16.81 11.72
C LEU A 182 3.83 17.64 10.44
N CYS A 183 3.83 17.00 9.26
CA CYS A 183 3.88 17.68 7.97
C CYS A 183 2.68 18.61 7.77
N PHE A 184 1.50 18.25 8.28
CA PHE A 184 0.33 19.09 8.20
C PHE A 184 0.41 20.31 9.13
N VAL A 185 0.92 20.16 10.35
CA VAL A 185 0.90 21.21 11.38
C VAL A 185 2.09 22.17 11.27
N ASN A 186 3.28 21.69 10.92
CA ASN A 186 4.51 22.48 10.87
C ASN A 186 4.43 23.73 9.98
N PRO A 187 3.85 23.68 8.76
CA PRO A 187 3.77 24.87 7.91
C PRO A 187 2.68 25.87 8.34
N LEU A 188 1.85 25.55 9.35
CA LEU A 188 0.71 26.39 9.75
C LEU A 188 1.12 27.54 10.69
N PRO A 189 0.37 28.66 10.68
CA PRO A 189 0.56 29.76 11.64
C PRO A 189 0.47 29.31 13.12
N ASP A 190 1.03 30.09 14.03
CA ASP A 190 1.05 29.79 15.48
C ASP A 190 -0.35 29.54 16.06
N ALA A 191 -1.39 30.19 15.53
CA ALA A 191 -2.78 30.00 15.95
C ALA A 191 -3.24 28.54 15.85
N HIS A 192 -2.68 27.77 14.91
CA HIS A 192 -2.97 26.34 14.73
C HIS A 192 -2.16 25.44 15.66
N ARG A 193 -1.01 25.94 16.14
CA ARG A 193 -0.04 25.19 16.96
C ARG A 193 -0.29 25.41 18.45
N THR A 194 -1.54 25.18 18.85
CA THR A 194 -1.96 25.28 20.26
C THR A 194 -1.21 24.28 21.14
N VAL A 195 -1.18 24.50 22.46
CA VAL A 195 -0.56 23.57 23.42
C VAL A 195 -1.13 22.15 23.27
N ALA A 196 -2.44 22.03 23.01
CA ALA A 196 -3.08 20.73 22.80
C ALA A 196 -2.61 20.06 21.50
N VAL A 197 -2.51 20.81 20.40
CA VAL A 197 -2.02 20.27 19.11
C VAL A 197 -0.56 19.84 19.22
N ASN A 198 0.30 20.65 19.83
CA ASN A 198 1.71 20.30 20.01
C ASN A 198 1.87 19.11 20.98
N GLY A 199 1.06 19.03 22.03
CA GLY A 199 1.06 17.89 22.95
C GLY A 199 0.63 16.57 22.30
N LEU A 200 -0.22 16.61 21.27
CA LEU A 200 -0.57 15.43 20.46
C LEU A 200 0.55 15.03 19.47
N ASN A 201 1.31 16.02 18.99
CA ASN A 201 2.43 15.86 18.06
C ASN A 201 3.77 15.68 18.80
N ASP A 202 3.84 14.64 19.63
CA ASP A 202 5.08 14.27 20.33
C ASP A 202 6.16 13.83 19.33
N ASN A 203 7.17 14.69 19.15
CA ASN A 203 8.29 14.45 18.23
C ASN A 203 9.15 13.26 18.68
N ASP A 204 9.31 13.02 19.98
CA ASP A 204 10.11 11.91 20.48
C ASP A 204 9.45 10.56 20.14
N VAL A 205 8.11 10.50 20.20
CA VAL A 205 7.36 9.31 19.76
C VAL A 205 7.55 9.07 18.26
N TYR A 206 7.48 10.13 17.44
CA TYR A 206 7.73 10.04 16.01
C TYR A 206 9.17 9.58 15.71
N GLU A 207 10.17 10.20 16.34
CA GLU A 207 11.59 9.87 16.16
C GLU A 207 11.91 8.44 16.57
N ARG A 208 11.34 7.94 17.66
CA ARG A 208 11.44 6.50 18.02
C ARG A 208 10.82 5.62 16.95
N GLY A 209 9.71 6.05 16.37
CA GLY A 209 9.02 5.38 15.28
C GLY A 209 9.89 5.17 14.04
N ILE A 210 10.50 6.25 13.54
CA ILE A 210 11.36 6.20 12.33
C ILE A 210 12.74 5.53 12.57
N GLN A 211 13.10 5.28 13.83
CA GLN A 211 14.24 4.41 14.17
C GLN A 211 13.88 2.92 14.07
N GLY A 212 12.60 2.60 14.16
CA GLY A 212 12.07 1.25 14.06
C GLY A 212 12.18 0.68 12.65
N ARG A 213 12.00 -0.63 12.56
CA ARG A 213 11.76 -1.33 11.29
C ARG A 213 10.33 -1.83 11.20
N HIS A 214 9.90 -2.15 9.99
CA HIS A 214 8.50 -2.36 9.70
C HIS A 214 8.28 -3.62 8.86
N PRO A 215 7.98 -4.77 9.50
CA PRO A 215 7.83 -4.99 10.94
C PRO A 215 9.18 -5.01 11.67
N ASP A 216 9.20 -4.79 12.97
CA ASP A 216 10.43 -4.81 13.77
C ASP A 216 10.86 -6.27 14.06
N PRO A 217 12.11 -6.69 13.75
CA PRO A 217 12.61 -8.02 14.05
C PRO A 217 12.51 -8.42 15.53
N SER A 218 12.57 -7.46 16.45
CA SER A 218 12.46 -7.67 17.90
C SER A 218 11.02 -7.82 18.38
N LEU A 219 10.03 -7.37 17.61
CA LEU A 219 8.62 -7.37 18.02
C LEU A 219 7.79 -8.46 17.32
N CYS A 220 8.14 -8.85 16.09
CA CYS A 220 7.31 -9.76 15.28
C CYS A 220 7.00 -11.13 15.93
N HIS A 221 7.84 -11.68 16.81
CA HIS A 221 7.51 -12.91 17.53
C HIS A 221 6.41 -12.74 18.58
N LYS A 222 6.29 -11.53 19.13
CA LYS A 222 5.34 -11.19 20.20
C LYS A 222 3.96 -10.84 19.66
N LEU A 223 3.85 -10.60 18.35
CA LEU A 223 2.57 -10.29 17.73
C LEU A 223 1.63 -11.48 17.85
N SER A 224 0.43 -11.22 18.37
CA SER A 224 -0.66 -12.17 18.52
C SER A 224 -1.90 -11.62 17.84
N LEU A 225 -2.79 -12.51 17.43
CA LEU A 225 -4.06 -12.14 16.83
C LEU A 225 -4.99 -11.57 17.91
N THR A 226 -5.08 -10.25 18.02
CA THR A 226 -5.94 -9.55 19.00
C THR A 226 -7.24 -9.06 18.36
N CYS A 227 -7.22 -8.79 17.06
CA CYS A 227 -8.38 -8.31 16.31
C CYS A 227 -8.54 -9.08 14.97
N PRO A 228 -9.23 -10.24 14.94
CA PRO A 228 -9.36 -11.08 13.73
C PRO A 228 -10.01 -10.41 12.51
N ARG A 229 -10.73 -9.30 12.73
CA ARG A 229 -11.29 -8.51 11.62
C ARG A 229 -10.29 -7.51 11.01
N LEU A 230 -9.16 -7.28 11.67
CA LEU A 230 -8.08 -6.36 11.25
C LEU A 230 -6.71 -7.05 11.12
N GLN A 231 -6.62 -8.31 11.49
CA GLN A 231 -5.40 -9.10 11.49
C GLN A 231 -5.70 -10.52 11.03
N VAL A 232 -4.69 -11.21 10.53
CA VAL A 232 -4.73 -12.64 10.21
C VAL A 232 -3.36 -13.24 10.49
N GLN A 233 -3.29 -14.52 10.87
CA GLN A 233 -2.00 -15.19 11.01
C GLN A 233 -1.44 -15.60 9.64
N GLY A 234 -0.12 -15.56 9.51
CA GLY A 234 0.56 -16.07 8.33
C GLY A 234 1.98 -16.53 8.60
N SER A 235 2.54 -17.25 7.64
CA SER A 235 3.89 -17.81 7.68
C SER A 235 4.56 -17.63 6.32
N TRP A 236 5.83 -17.21 6.34
CA TRP A 236 6.67 -17.15 5.17
C TRP A 236 7.66 -18.32 5.17
N LYS A 237 7.43 -19.30 4.28
CA LYS A 237 8.32 -20.44 4.06
C LYS A 237 9.29 -20.14 2.93
N LYS A 238 10.59 -20.07 3.23
CA LYS A 238 11.61 -20.00 2.17
C LYS A 238 11.69 -21.37 1.47
N LEU A 239 11.56 -21.38 0.15
CA LEU A 239 11.66 -22.63 -0.62
C LEU A 239 13.13 -23.06 -0.78
N THR A 240 13.35 -24.36 -0.68
CA THR A 240 14.66 -24.98 -0.92
C THR A 240 14.85 -25.19 -2.42
N LEU A 241 15.96 -24.66 -2.94
CA LEU A 241 16.42 -24.87 -4.31
C LEU A 241 17.50 -25.96 -4.32
N LYS A 242 17.59 -26.71 -5.42
CA LYS A 242 18.59 -27.75 -5.61
C LYS A 242 20.01 -27.15 -5.57
N PRO A 243 20.88 -27.59 -4.65
CA PRO A 243 22.25 -27.09 -4.58
C PRO A 243 23.01 -27.34 -5.89
N GLY A 244 23.82 -26.36 -6.32
CA GLY A 244 24.65 -26.46 -7.53
C GLY A 244 23.89 -26.42 -8.86
N SER A 245 22.56 -26.31 -8.87
CA SER A 245 21.82 -26.10 -10.11
C SER A 245 22.12 -24.72 -10.69
N LYS A 246 22.01 -24.58 -12.03
CA LYS A 246 21.93 -23.25 -12.64
C LYS A 246 20.79 -22.47 -11.98
N SER A 247 20.93 -21.15 -11.90
CA SER A 247 19.96 -20.26 -11.28
C SER A 247 19.81 -19.01 -12.13
N CYS A 248 18.62 -18.42 -12.12
CA CYS A 248 18.40 -17.07 -12.63
C CYS A 248 19.16 -16.01 -11.81
N GLY A 249 19.64 -16.36 -10.62
CA GLY A 249 20.40 -15.46 -9.76
C GLY A 249 19.57 -14.33 -9.17
N PRO A 250 20.17 -13.51 -8.30
CA PRO A 250 19.50 -12.36 -7.71
C PRO A 250 19.24 -11.26 -8.74
N ARG A 251 18.00 -10.76 -8.79
CA ARG A 251 17.62 -9.67 -9.71
C ARG A 251 16.48 -8.81 -9.18
N GLN A 252 16.49 -7.55 -9.60
CA GLN A 252 15.43 -6.56 -9.40
C GLN A 252 14.84 -6.13 -10.74
N ARG A 253 13.68 -5.45 -10.70
CA ARG A 253 13.02 -4.88 -11.88
C ARG A 253 12.84 -5.90 -13.02
N CYS A 254 12.57 -7.16 -12.67
CA CYS A 254 12.24 -8.22 -13.62
C CYS A 254 10.73 -8.23 -13.92
N ALA A 255 10.27 -9.17 -14.73
CA ALA A 255 8.90 -9.65 -14.71
C ALA A 255 8.88 -11.07 -14.14
N SER A 256 7.81 -11.42 -13.45
CA SER A 256 7.54 -12.82 -13.11
C SER A 256 6.05 -13.09 -13.08
N PHE A 257 5.68 -14.34 -13.30
CA PHE A 257 4.31 -14.83 -13.19
C PHE A 257 4.32 -16.32 -12.85
N VAL A 258 3.18 -16.85 -12.39
CA VAL A 258 3.00 -18.30 -12.19
C VAL A 258 1.98 -18.83 -13.19
N TRP A 259 2.28 -19.98 -13.79
CA TRP A 259 1.37 -20.71 -14.66
C TRP A 259 1.63 -22.21 -14.50
N ASN A 260 0.58 -23.00 -14.29
CA ASN A 260 0.63 -24.47 -14.19
C ASN A 260 1.73 -24.95 -13.22
N ASN A 261 1.69 -24.45 -11.97
CA ASN A 261 2.69 -24.72 -10.93
C ASN A 261 4.15 -24.37 -11.29
N HIS A 262 4.40 -23.50 -12.28
CA HIS A 262 5.73 -23.03 -12.64
C HIS A 262 5.86 -21.52 -12.42
N LEU A 263 6.94 -21.10 -11.74
CA LEU A 263 7.32 -19.70 -11.62
C LEU A 263 8.22 -19.32 -12.80
N TYR A 264 7.79 -18.35 -13.59
CA TYR A 264 8.52 -17.79 -14.73
C TYR A 264 9.18 -16.46 -14.33
N VAL A 265 10.41 -16.21 -14.76
CA VAL A 265 11.18 -15.00 -14.43
C VAL A 265 11.93 -14.49 -15.65
N PHE A 266 11.60 -13.28 -16.09
CA PHE A 266 12.15 -12.64 -17.28
C PHE A 266 12.85 -11.31 -16.97
N GLY A 267 14.02 -11.09 -17.57
CA GLY A 267 14.71 -9.80 -17.56
C GLY A 267 15.19 -9.36 -16.17
N GLY A 268 15.34 -8.05 -15.97
CA GLY A 268 15.81 -7.45 -14.71
C GLY A 268 17.31 -7.15 -14.65
N TRP A 269 17.79 -6.85 -13.46
CA TRP A 269 19.12 -6.27 -13.23
C TRP A 269 19.71 -6.65 -11.86
N THR A 270 21.05 -6.73 -11.75
CA THR A 270 21.73 -7.01 -10.47
C THR A 270 21.99 -5.77 -9.60
N GLY A 271 21.78 -4.56 -10.10
CA GLY A 271 21.96 -3.32 -9.33
C GLY A 271 23.39 -2.76 -9.31
N ASP A 272 24.40 -3.61 -9.19
CA ASP A 272 25.79 -3.16 -8.98
C ASP A 272 26.65 -3.14 -10.25
N THR A 273 26.21 -3.82 -11.30
CA THR A 273 26.88 -3.88 -12.60
C THR A 273 25.90 -3.43 -13.67
N PHE A 274 26.30 -2.74 -14.74
CA PHE A 274 25.39 -2.42 -15.86
C PHE A 274 24.99 -3.66 -16.70
N VAL A 275 24.89 -4.83 -16.06
CA VAL A 275 24.51 -6.11 -16.66
C VAL A 275 22.99 -6.25 -16.59
N PHE A 276 22.34 -5.94 -17.71
CA PHE A 276 20.91 -6.13 -17.87
C PHE A 276 20.61 -7.53 -18.40
N TYR A 277 19.68 -8.20 -17.75
CA TYR A 277 19.26 -9.52 -18.14
C TYR A 277 18.23 -9.47 -19.26
N LYS A 278 18.38 -10.39 -20.22
CA LYS A 278 17.41 -10.68 -21.30
C LYS A 278 17.02 -12.16 -21.31
N ASP A 279 17.52 -12.90 -20.33
CA ASP A 279 17.28 -14.32 -20.18
C ASP A 279 15.88 -14.55 -19.62
N PHE A 280 15.39 -15.76 -19.86
CA PHE A 280 14.10 -16.21 -19.37
C PHE A 280 14.28 -17.55 -18.65
N TRP A 281 13.67 -17.69 -17.49
CA TRP A 281 13.81 -18.87 -16.62
C TRP A 281 12.46 -19.36 -16.13
N CYS A 282 12.36 -20.66 -15.87
CA CYS A 282 11.24 -21.25 -15.16
C CYS A 282 11.71 -22.14 -13.99
N LEU A 283 10.90 -22.21 -12.94
CA LEU A 283 11.09 -23.06 -11.77
C LEU A 283 9.82 -23.88 -11.51
N ASN A 284 9.93 -25.21 -11.46
CA ASN A 284 8.82 -26.06 -11.03
C ASN A 284 8.61 -25.92 -9.51
N LEU A 285 7.39 -25.59 -9.10
CA LEU A 285 7.02 -25.35 -7.70
C LEU A 285 6.55 -26.61 -6.96
N GLU A 286 6.23 -27.70 -7.66
CA GLU A 286 5.74 -28.96 -7.08
C GLU A 286 6.84 -29.82 -6.45
N ASP A 287 8.08 -29.71 -6.95
CA ASP A 287 9.18 -30.61 -6.56
C ASP A 287 9.76 -30.28 -5.17
N GLU A 288 9.06 -30.71 -4.13
CA GLU A 288 9.51 -30.56 -2.73
C GLU A 288 10.62 -31.56 -2.36
N THR A 289 10.63 -32.76 -2.97
CA THR A 289 11.44 -33.91 -2.51
C THR A 289 12.81 -34.01 -3.17
N ALA A 290 12.92 -33.78 -4.49
CA ALA A 290 14.20 -33.82 -5.21
C ALA A 290 14.89 -32.44 -5.26
N GLY A 291 14.18 -31.40 -4.84
CA GLY A 291 14.65 -30.02 -4.76
C GLY A 291 14.41 -29.27 -6.06
N ARG A 292 13.79 -28.10 -5.95
CA ARG A 292 13.39 -27.27 -7.09
C ARG A 292 14.61 -26.76 -7.86
N ALA A 293 14.64 -26.96 -9.17
CA ALA A 293 15.74 -26.53 -10.04
C ALA A 293 15.25 -25.56 -11.13
N TRP A 294 16.03 -24.51 -11.38
CA TRP A 294 15.75 -23.58 -12.48
C TRP A 294 16.11 -24.20 -13.83
N ARG A 295 15.27 -23.95 -14.82
CA ARG A 295 15.50 -24.28 -16.23
C ARG A 295 15.50 -22.99 -17.05
N LYS A 296 16.51 -22.83 -17.90
CA LYS A 296 16.59 -21.67 -18.82
C LYS A 296 15.68 -21.93 -20.02
N LEU A 297 14.89 -20.92 -20.38
CA LEU A 297 14.02 -20.86 -21.56
C LEU A 297 14.73 -20.10 -22.70
N PRO A 298 14.19 -20.08 -23.93
CA PRO A 298 14.76 -19.30 -25.02
C PRO A 298 14.88 -17.81 -24.68
N ASP A 299 16.03 -17.23 -25.00
CA ASP A 299 16.30 -15.81 -24.80
C ASP A 299 15.36 -14.94 -25.64
N TYR A 300 15.07 -13.73 -25.15
CA TYR A 300 14.19 -12.79 -25.82
C TYR A 300 14.80 -12.32 -27.16
N PRO A 301 14.10 -12.48 -28.31
CA PRO A 301 14.70 -12.34 -29.63
C PRO A 301 14.94 -10.89 -30.08
N VAL A 302 14.43 -9.89 -29.36
CA VAL A 302 14.57 -8.49 -29.75
C VAL A 302 15.86 -7.90 -29.19
N GLY A 303 16.64 -7.25 -30.06
CA GLY A 303 17.87 -6.55 -29.71
C GLY A 303 17.65 -5.27 -28.90
N VAL A 304 17.29 -5.40 -27.63
CA VAL A 304 17.16 -4.28 -26.67
C VAL A 304 18.39 -4.20 -25.77
N ASN A 305 18.79 -3.04 -25.26
CA ASN A 305 19.95 -2.95 -24.37
C ASN A 305 19.63 -3.41 -22.94
N ALA A 306 18.42 -3.13 -22.47
CA ALA A 306 17.93 -3.48 -21.15
C ALA A 306 16.44 -3.78 -21.18
N VAL A 307 15.99 -4.67 -20.29
CA VAL A 307 14.57 -4.89 -20.01
C VAL A 307 14.36 -4.67 -18.52
N LEU A 308 14.01 -3.43 -18.16
CA LEU A 308 13.85 -2.99 -16.78
C LEU A 308 12.38 -2.69 -16.50
N SER A 309 11.90 -3.21 -15.38
CA SER A 309 10.51 -3.12 -14.95
C SER A 309 9.51 -3.49 -16.07
N PRO A 310 9.76 -4.57 -16.86
CA PRO A 310 8.76 -5.03 -17.81
C PRO A 310 7.53 -5.50 -17.05
N SER A 311 6.36 -5.32 -17.66
CA SER A 311 5.14 -5.95 -17.19
C SER A 311 4.80 -7.14 -18.07
N MET A 312 4.55 -8.30 -17.45
CA MET A 312 4.01 -9.47 -18.14
C MET A 312 2.68 -9.89 -17.52
N VAL A 313 1.70 -10.18 -18.37
CA VAL A 313 0.38 -10.71 -17.97
C VAL A 313 0.07 -12.00 -18.72
N VAL A 314 -0.56 -12.95 -18.03
CA VAL A 314 -0.86 -14.28 -18.57
C VAL A 314 -2.32 -14.33 -19.02
N ASP A 315 -2.53 -14.55 -20.30
CA ASP A 315 -3.81 -14.99 -20.84
C ASP A 315 -3.87 -16.52 -20.74
N ARG A 316 -4.72 -17.02 -19.82
CA ARG A 316 -4.85 -18.46 -19.56
C ARG A 316 -5.57 -19.19 -20.68
N ASP A 317 -6.49 -18.50 -21.38
CA ASP A 317 -7.28 -19.08 -22.47
C ASP A 317 -6.42 -19.25 -23.72
N GLU A 318 -5.64 -18.21 -24.06
CA GLU A 318 -4.68 -18.28 -25.16
C GLU A 318 -3.37 -18.99 -24.81
N LYS A 319 -3.12 -19.28 -23.52
CA LYS A 319 -1.88 -19.89 -22.99
C LYS A 319 -0.64 -19.09 -23.40
N ARG A 320 -0.72 -17.76 -23.28
CA ARG A 320 0.33 -16.82 -23.65
C ARG A 320 0.63 -15.86 -22.50
N ALA A 321 1.91 -15.54 -22.32
CA ALA A 321 2.34 -14.46 -21.44
C ALA A 321 2.76 -13.25 -22.29
N TYR A 322 1.97 -12.17 -22.21
CA TYR A 322 2.16 -10.95 -22.99
C TYR A 322 3.12 -9.99 -22.30
N LEU A 323 4.12 -9.49 -23.03
CA LEU A 323 5.11 -8.52 -22.57
C LEU A 323 4.73 -7.12 -23.03
N ILE A 324 4.45 -6.24 -22.07
CA ILE A 324 4.05 -4.85 -22.32
C ILE A 324 5.24 -3.93 -22.06
N THR A 325 5.66 -3.21 -23.11
CA THR A 325 6.80 -2.27 -23.08
C THR A 325 6.47 -0.90 -23.66
N GLY A 326 5.20 -0.61 -23.95
CA GLY A 326 4.79 0.64 -24.62
C GLY A 326 5.07 0.71 -26.12
N ARG A 327 5.55 -0.35 -26.78
CA ARG A 327 5.70 -0.39 -28.25
C ARG A 327 4.36 -0.67 -28.96
N PRO A 328 4.17 -0.21 -30.22
CA PRO A 328 3.05 -0.64 -31.08
C PRO A 328 3.02 -2.13 -31.41
N ARG A 329 4.08 -2.84 -31.05
CA ARG A 329 4.17 -4.30 -31.10
C ARG A 329 4.14 -4.85 -29.70
N VAL A 330 3.28 -5.85 -29.47
CA VAL A 330 3.22 -6.60 -28.21
C VAL A 330 3.84 -7.97 -28.44
N ASP A 331 4.93 -8.24 -27.74
CA ASP A 331 5.57 -9.57 -27.75
C ASP A 331 4.84 -10.49 -26.78
N TYR A 332 4.87 -11.79 -27.05
CA TYR A 332 4.35 -12.79 -26.13
C TYR A 332 5.25 -14.01 -26.08
N PHE A 333 5.18 -14.75 -24.98
CA PHE A 333 5.74 -16.09 -24.87
C PHE A 333 4.62 -17.12 -24.89
N ASP A 334 4.66 -18.03 -25.85
CA ASP A 334 3.76 -19.17 -25.95
C ASP A 334 4.15 -20.18 -24.85
N LEU A 335 3.28 -20.37 -23.86
CA LEU A 335 3.59 -21.16 -22.66
C LEU A 335 3.62 -22.66 -22.94
N VAL A 336 3.01 -23.09 -24.04
CA VAL A 336 2.97 -24.51 -24.44
C VAL A 336 4.13 -24.84 -25.37
N ALA A 337 4.35 -24.02 -26.40
CA ALA A 337 5.44 -24.21 -27.36
C ALA A 337 6.80 -23.67 -26.86
N GLU A 338 6.81 -22.96 -25.74
CA GLU A 338 7.98 -22.31 -25.13
C GLU A 338 8.78 -21.44 -26.10
N ARG A 339 8.08 -20.66 -26.91
CA ARG A 339 8.67 -19.79 -27.94
C ARG A 339 8.13 -18.38 -27.87
N TRP A 340 8.99 -17.43 -28.22
CA TRP A 340 8.60 -16.04 -28.39
C TRP A 340 7.84 -15.84 -29.70
N GLY A 341 6.80 -15.01 -29.65
CA GLY A 341 6.06 -14.49 -30.80
C GLY A 341 5.70 -13.02 -30.57
N TYR A 342 4.99 -12.44 -31.52
CA TYR A 342 4.49 -11.08 -31.38
C TYR A 342 3.18 -10.86 -32.13
N ILE A 343 2.47 -9.80 -31.75
CA ILE A 343 1.36 -9.24 -32.48
C ILE A 343 1.63 -7.77 -32.78
N GLU A 344 1.33 -7.34 -34.00
CA GLU A 344 1.25 -5.92 -34.34
C GLU A 344 -0.08 -5.37 -33.84
N THR A 345 -0.03 -4.19 -33.22
CA THR A 345 -1.20 -3.51 -32.68
C THR A 345 -1.30 -2.10 -33.27
N THR A 346 -2.49 -1.52 -33.24
CA THR A 346 -2.71 -0.16 -33.74
C THR A 346 -3.34 0.73 -32.69
N PHE A 347 -3.12 2.04 -32.82
CA PHE A 347 -3.80 3.08 -32.06
C PHE A 347 -4.24 4.17 -33.03
N HIS A 348 -5.49 4.60 -32.94
CA HIS A 348 -6.02 5.69 -33.74
C HIS A 348 -6.33 6.85 -32.81
N ALA A 349 -5.44 7.85 -32.78
CA ALA A 349 -5.59 9.00 -31.92
C ALA A 349 -6.86 9.79 -32.29
N THR A 350 -7.68 10.06 -31.29
CA THR A 350 -8.80 10.99 -31.38
C THR A 350 -8.34 12.42 -31.08
N GLU A 351 -9.20 13.41 -31.34
CA GLU A 351 -8.93 14.79 -30.94
C GLU A 351 -8.75 14.92 -29.42
N GLU A 352 -9.54 14.19 -28.65
CA GLU A 352 -9.43 14.17 -27.19
C GLU A 352 -8.09 13.57 -26.74
N ASP A 353 -7.62 12.50 -27.39
CA ASP A 353 -6.31 11.92 -27.09
C ASP A 353 -5.18 12.94 -27.32
N THR A 354 -5.31 13.74 -28.38
CA THR A 354 -4.36 14.82 -28.69
C THR A 354 -4.39 15.90 -27.60
N ARG A 355 -5.58 16.28 -27.10
CA ARG A 355 -5.74 17.19 -25.94
C ARG A 355 -5.13 16.62 -24.66
N CYS A 356 -5.17 15.30 -24.48
CA CYS A 356 -4.55 14.60 -23.35
C CYS A 356 -3.02 14.37 -23.52
N GLY A 357 -2.41 14.94 -24.55
CA GLY A 357 -0.95 14.95 -24.73
C GLY A 357 -0.40 13.85 -25.63
N VAL A 358 -1.26 13.10 -26.33
CA VAL A 358 -0.82 12.15 -27.37
C VAL A 358 -0.23 12.92 -28.55
N THR A 359 0.98 12.55 -28.95
CA THR A 359 1.72 13.17 -30.06
C THR A 359 2.27 12.10 -30.99
N GLY A 360 2.28 12.36 -32.31
CA GLY A 360 2.84 11.40 -33.27
C GLY A 360 2.02 10.11 -33.42
N GLY A 361 0.73 10.12 -33.04
CA GLY A 361 -0.18 8.99 -33.21
C GLY A 361 0.07 7.82 -32.25
N TRP A 362 0.89 7.99 -31.21
CA TRP A 362 1.14 6.93 -30.22
C TRP A 362 1.24 7.51 -28.80
N PRO A 363 0.56 6.92 -27.80
CA PRO A 363 0.50 7.50 -26.46
C PRO A 363 1.75 7.29 -25.62
N PHE A 364 2.48 6.18 -25.79
CA PHE A 364 3.69 5.88 -25.02
C PHE A 364 4.94 6.43 -25.71
N ARG A 365 5.36 7.63 -25.33
CA ARG A 365 6.43 8.34 -26.04
C ARG A 365 7.75 7.57 -25.99
N ARG A 366 8.46 7.59 -27.13
CA ARG A 366 9.68 6.80 -27.38
C ARG A 366 9.48 5.28 -27.34
N ASN A 367 8.23 4.83 -27.42
CA ASN A 367 7.87 3.41 -27.39
C ASN A 367 8.39 2.70 -26.13
N ASP A 368 8.33 3.40 -25.01
CA ASP A 368 8.79 2.92 -23.71
C ASP A 368 7.66 3.04 -22.69
N LEU A 369 7.53 2.04 -21.83
CA LEU A 369 6.62 2.04 -20.70
C LEU A 369 7.25 1.18 -19.61
N THR A 370 7.50 1.80 -18.46
CA THR A 370 8.11 1.16 -17.30
C THR A 370 7.24 1.39 -16.08
N ASP A 371 7.28 0.45 -15.14
CA ASP A 371 6.61 0.59 -13.83
C ASP A 371 5.10 0.91 -13.91
N ALA A 372 4.47 0.56 -15.03
CA ALA A 372 3.03 0.63 -15.20
C ALA A 372 2.36 -0.55 -14.49
N THR A 373 1.15 -0.33 -13.99
CA THR A 373 0.28 -1.42 -13.58
C THR A 373 -0.32 -2.05 -14.83
N VAL A 374 -0.18 -3.36 -15.00
CA VAL A 374 -0.77 -4.09 -16.13
C VAL A 374 -1.60 -5.25 -15.61
N VAL A 375 -2.84 -5.35 -16.09
CA VAL A 375 -3.75 -6.45 -15.77
C VAL A 375 -4.40 -6.96 -17.05
N ILE A 376 -4.89 -8.20 -17.04
CA ILE A 376 -5.63 -8.79 -18.14
C ILE A 376 -7.00 -9.25 -17.64
N ASN A 377 -8.04 -9.00 -18.43
CA ASN A 377 -9.41 -9.42 -18.14
C ASN A 377 -10.14 -9.70 -19.46
N ARG A 378 -10.72 -10.90 -19.60
CA ARG A 378 -11.58 -11.29 -20.75
C ARG A 378 -10.99 -10.92 -22.13
N GLY A 379 -9.73 -11.33 -22.37
CA GLY A 379 -9.04 -11.08 -23.65
C GLY A 379 -8.64 -9.61 -23.87
N LYS A 380 -8.64 -8.79 -22.83
CA LYS A 380 -8.24 -7.38 -22.89
C LYS A 380 -7.15 -7.08 -21.87
N ILE A 381 -6.10 -6.40 -22.33
CA ILE A 381 -5.00 -5.94 -21.48
C ILE A 381 -5.25 -4.49 -21.12
N TYR A 382 -5.17 -4.17 -19.84
CA TYR A 382 -5.31 -2.83 -19.31
C TYR A 382 -3.97 -2.35 -18.76
N THR A 383 -3.58 -1.12 -19.08
CA THR A 383 -2.37 -0.50 -18.52
C THR A 383 -2.73 0.81 -17.84
N PHE A 384 -2.19 1.05 -16.64
CA PHE A 384 -2.37 2.28 -15.89
C PHE A 384 -1.02 2.85 -15.43
N GLY A 385 -0.84 4.15 -15.66
CA GLY A 385 0.30 4.92 -15.17
C GLY A 385 1.64 4.43 -15.69
N GLY A 386 2.66 4.48 -14.84
CA GLY A 386 4.05 4.19 -15.21
C GLY A 386 4.77 5.40 -15.81
N GLY A 387 6.06 5.21 -16.09
CA GLY A 387 6.91 6.19 -16.76
C GLY A 387 7.12 5.83 -18.22
N HIS A 388 7.41 6.83 -19.05
CA HIS A 388 7.78 6.64 -20.46
C HIS A 388 8.86 7.65 -20.85
N GLY A 389 9.36 7.61 -22.08
CA GLY A 389 10.59 8.30 -22.47
C GLY A 389 10.61 9.84 -22.32
N ASP A 390 9.47 10.45 -22.02
CA ASP A 390 9.26 11.90 -21.89
C ASP A 390 8.72 12.32 -20.51
N THR A 391 8.36 11.37 -19.63
CA THR A 391 8.04 11.69 -18.23
C THR A 391 8.66 10.69 -17.28
N THR A 392 9.36 11.25 -16.30
CA THR A 392 9.94 10.52 -15.18
C THR A 392 9.10 10.62 -13.91
N ILE A 393 8.20 11.61 -13.80
CA ILE A 393 7.26 11.73 -12.68
C ILE A 393 6.28 10.55 -12.64
N GLY A 394 5.97 10.01 -13.83
CA GLY A 394 4.89 9.07 -14.07
C GLY A 394 3.68 9.77 -14.68
N CYS A 395 2.77 8.99 -15.24
CA CYS A 395 1.51 9.47 -15.82
C CYS A 395 0.30 8.84 -15.12
N ASN A 396 -0.91 9.28 -15.45
CA ASN A 396 -2.16 8.62 -15.06
C ASN A 396 -2.90 8.06 -16.27
N LEU A 397 -2.21 7.87 -17.39
CA LEU A 397 -2.76 7.33 -18.62
C LEU A 397 -3.34 5.93 -18.36
N PHE A 398 -4.60 5.72 -18.74
CA PHE A 398 -5.28 4.43 -18.64
C PHE A 398 -5.69 3.94 -20.03
N MET A 399 -5.17 2.79 -20.44
CA MET A 399 -5.34 2.24 -21.79
C MET A 399 -5.94 0.84 -21.75
N GLU A 400 -6.63 0.47 -22.84
CA GLU A 400 -7.11 -0.88 -23.11
C GLU A 400 -6.55 -1.35 -24.46
N LEU A 401 -5.98 -2.55 -24.50
CA LEU A 401 -5.71 -3.32 -25.71
C LEU A 401 -6.70 -4.48 -25.78
N ASP A 402 -7.51 -4.50 -26.82
CA ASP A 402 -8.36 -5.63 -27.15
C ASP A 402 -7.55 -6.63 -28.01
N LEU A 403 -7.30 -7.84 -27.49
CA LEU A 403 -6.44 -8.82 -28.15
C LEU A 403 -7.05 -9.40 -29.43
N ALA A 404 -8.39 -9.46 -29.51
CA ALA A 404 -9.09 -9.95 -30.68
C ALA A 404 -8.94 -8.97 -31.87
N THR A 405 -9.12 -7.68 -31.60
CA THR A 405 -9.02 -6.63 -32.64
C THR A 405 -7.61 -6.07 -32.81
N LYS A 406 -6.72 -6.32 -31.85
CA LYS A 406 -5.34 -5.78 -31.76
C LYS A 406 -5.30 -4.25 -31.75
N LYS A 407 -6.34 -3.63 -31.20
CA LYS A 407 -6.49 -2.17 -31.15
C LYS A 407 -6.35 -1.67 -29.72
N TRP A 408 -5.49 -0.68 -29.56
CA TRP A 408 -5.41 0.13 -28.36
C TRP A 408 -6.46 1.24 -28.40
N LYS A 409 -7.00 1.58 -27.24
CA LYS A 409 -7.76 2.82 -27.01
C LYS A 409 -7.41 3.41 -25.65
N ARG A 410 -7.47 4.73 -25.54
CA ARG A 410 -7.40 5.42 -24.25
C ARG A 410 -8.76 5.35 -23.57
N LEU A 411 -8.75 5.03 -22.29
CA LEU A 411 -9.94 5.03 -21.44
C LEU A 411 -10.06 6.32 -20.63
N SER A 412 -8.94 6.80 -20.08
CA SER A 412 -8.88 8.04 -19.28
C SER A 412 -7.43 8.52 -19.09
N GLY A 413 -7.26 9.63 -18.38
CA GLY A 413 -5.94 10.13 -17.98
C GLY A 413 -5.18 10.85 -19.09
N TYR A 414 -3.96 11.27 -18.73
CA TYR A 414 -3.09 12.12 -19.52
C TYR A 414 -1.74 11.46 -19.72
N VAL A 415 -1.14 11.70 -20.90
CA VAL A 415 0.25 11.27 -21.21
C VAL A 415 1.25 12.03 -20.34
N MET A 416 1.02 13.33 -20.14
CA MET A 416 1.80 14.19 -19.26
C MET A 416 0.89 14.78 -18.19
N SER A 417 1.38 14.94 -16.97
CA SER A 417 0.63 15.55 -15.88
C SER A 417 0.10 16.94 -16.25
N PRO A 418 -1.22 17.19 -16.20
CA PRO A 418 -1.80 18.51 -16.50
C PRO A 418 -1.46 19.54 -15.40
N PRO A 419 -1.59 20.85 -15.69
CA PRO A 419 -1.33 21.90 -14.69
C PRO A 419 -2.19 21.81 -13.43
N ASN A 420 -3.48 21.54 -13.61
CA ASN A 420 -4.40 21.29 -12.51
C ASN A 420 -4.66 19.80 -12.39
N ALA A 421 -5.02 19.33 -11.20
CA ALA A 421 -5.43 17.94 -11.04
C ALA A 421 -6.80 17.66 -11.68
N ASP A 422 -7.21 16.40 -11.64
CA ASP A 422 -8.57 15.99 -11.92
C ASP A 422 -9.06 15.07 -10.80
N TYR A 423 -10.01 15.55 -9.99
CA TYR A 423 -10.54 14.80 -8.86
C TYR A 423 -11.41 13.61 -9.26
N SER A 424 -11.75 13.46 -10.54
CA SER A 424 -12.53 12.32 -11.04
C SER A 424 -11.67 11.11 -11.40
N MET A 425 -10.34 11.22 -11.35
CA MET A 425 -9.43 10.13 -11.73
C MET A 425 -8.17 10.08 -10.85
N PRO A 426 -7.43 8.97 -10.85
CA PRO A 426 -6.18 8.87 -10.10
C PRO A 426 -5.13 9.88 -10.59
N GLY A 427 -4.33 10.40 -9.65
CA GLY A 427 -3.17 11.23 -9.97
C GLY A 427 -2.03 10.44 -10.67
N PRO A 428 -1.11 11.15 -11.35
CA PRO A 428 -0.01 10.55 -12.10
C PRO A 428 0.95 9.79 -11.21
N ARG A 429 1.27 8.54 -11.55
CA ARG A 429 2.09 7.68 -10.68
C ARG A 429 2.76 6.52 -11.40
N MET A 430 3.79 6.00 -10.76
CA MET A 430 4.52 4.79 -11.11
C MET A 430 4.38 3.75 -10.00
N SER A 431 4.59 2.48 -10.37
CA SER A 431 4.70 1.33 -9.48
C SER A 431 3.54 1.24 -8.48
N ALA A 432 2.32 1.50 -8.96
CA ALA A 432 1.09 1.26 -8.22
C ALA A 432 0.74 -0.23 -8.21
N CYS A 433 0.01 -0.68 -7.19
CA CYS A 433 -0.64 -1.99 -7.24
C CYS A 433 -1.88 -1.91 -8.12
N GLY A 434 -2.20 -2.98 -8.84
CA GLY A 434 -3.54 -3.11 -9.40
C GLY A 434 -3.91 -4.50 -9.85
N TRP A 435 -5.20 -4.78 -9.78
CA TRP A 435 -5.76 -6.11 -9.99
C TRP A 435 -7.18 -6.02 -10.52
N VAL A 436 -7.66 -7.12 -11.10
CA VAL A 436 -9.07 -7.28 -11.48
C VAL A 436 -9.82 -7.81 -10.26
N GLY A 437 -10.90 -7.14 -9.89
CA GLY A 437 -11.74 -7.51 -8.76
C GLY A 437 -12.53 -8.80 -8.97
N PRO A 438 -13.16 -9.34 -7.93
CA PRO A 438 -13.79 -10.66 -7.95
C PRO A 438 -14.95 -10.78 -8.97
N CYS A 439 -15.64 -9.68 -9.24
CA CYS A 439 -16.75 -9.64 -10.22
C CYS A 439 -16.29 -9.54 -11.67
N MET A 440 -14.98 -9.41 -11.93
CA MET A 440 -14.40 -9.20 -13.26
C MET A 440 -14.92 -7.95 -14.01
N ASP A 441 -15.60 -7.04 -13.31
CA ASP A 441 -16.06 -5.75 -13.86
C ASP A 441 -15.27 -4.56 -13.31
N THR A 442 -14.40 -4.77 -12.33
CA THR A 442 -13.73 -3.69 -11.63
C THR A 442 -12.22 -3.87 -11.67
N ILE A 443 -11.48 -2.85 -12.07
CA ILE A 443 -10.02 -2.81 -12.00
C ILE A 443 -9.64 -1.88 -10.87
N TYR A 444 -8.85 -2.37 -9.93
CA TYR A 444 -8.42 -1.60 -8.77
C TYR A 444 -7.00 -1.07 -8.97
N ILE A 445 -6.74 0.16 -8.50
CA ILE A 445 -5.42 0.81 -8.46
C ILE A 445 -5.18 1.30 -7.03
N PHE A 446 -4.07 0.91 -6.42
CA PHE A 446 -3.77 1.20 -5.02
C PHE A 446 -2.34 1.71 -4.84
N LEU A 447 -2.21 2.83 -4.12
CA LEU A 447 -0.94 3.49 -3.81
C LEU A 447 -0.09 3.79 -5.07
N GLY A 448 1.24 3.67 -4.97
CA GLY A 448 2.19 4.12 -5.98
C GLY A 448 2.81 5.48 -5.61
N HIS A 449 3.63 6.02 -6.49
CA HIS A 449 4.25 7.32 -6.24
C HIS A 449 4.40 8.16 -7.51
N ALA A 450 4.47 9.47 -7.34
CA ALA A 450 4.97 10.39 -8.35
C ALA A 450 6.45 10.65 -8.10
N MET A 451 7.32 10.30 -9.05
CA MET A 451 8.78 10.45 -8.95
C MET A 451 9.21 11.86 -9.36
N ARG A 452 8.79 12.86 -8.57
CA ARG A 452 8.94 14.30 -8.90
C ARG A 452 10.40 14.79 -8.98
N HIS A 453 11.36 14.03 -8.44
CA HIS A 453 12.79 14.34 -8.52
C HIS A 453 13.46 13.82 -9.80
N GLY A 454 12.86 12.83 -10.49
CA GLY A 454 13.39 12.28 -11.75
C GLY A 454 13.69 13.31 -12.85
N PRO A 455 12.87 14.36 -13.04
CA PRO A 455 13.15 15.44 -13.99
C PRO A 455 14.47 16.19 -13.67
N LEU A 456 14.77 16.36 -12.38
CA LEU A 456 15.98 17.02 -11.90
C LEU A 456 17.20 16.14 -12.17
N ASP A 457 17.12 14.84 -11.87
CA ASP A 457 18.20 13.87 -12.09
C ASP A 457 18.54 13.68 -13.58
N THR A 458 17.55 13.82 -14.46
CA THR A 458 17.73 13.68 -15.90
C THR A 458 18.05 15.00 -16.62
N GLY A 459 18.00 16.13 -15.92
CA GLY A 459 18.19 17.47 -16.51
C GLY A 459 17.10 17.86 -17.51
N LYS A 460 15.91 17.25 -17.43
CA LYS A 460 14.77 17.52 -18.31
C LYS A 460 13.63 18.07 -17.48
N PRO A 461 13.47 19.41 -17.42
CA PRO A 461 12.43 19.98 -16.58
C PRO A 461 11.04 19.49 -16.96
N GLU A 462 10.26 19.09 -15.96
CA GLU A 462 8.87 18.67 -16.12
C GLU A 462 7.97 19.49 -15.19
N LEU A 463 6.72 19.66 -15.60
CA LEU A 463 5.70 20.28 -14.75
C LEU A 463 5.52 19.46 -13.47
N HIS A 464 5.42 20.13 -12.33
CA HIS A 464 5.32 19.54 -10.99
C HIS A 464 6.59 18.87 -10.45
N GLN A 465 7.75 19.03 -11.09
CA GLN A 465 9.02 18.56 -10.52
C GLN A 465 9.26 19.12 -9.10
N SER A 466 9.96 18.35 -8.26
CA SER A 466 10.32 18.70 -6.88
C SER A 466 11.47 17.81 -6.40
N GLU A 467 12.19 18.25 -5.39
CA GLU A 467 13.25 17.46 -4.75
C GLU A 467 12.70 16.22 -4.04
N GLU A 468 11.39 16.19 -3.74
CA GLU A 468 10.73 15.09 -3.04
C GLU A 468 9.76 14.34 -3.94
N ALA A 469 9.86 13.00 -3.94
CA ALA A 469 8.80 12.16 -4.51
C ALA A 469 7.58 12.10 -3.58
N TYR A 470 6.41 11.89 -4.17
CA TYR A 470 5.15 11.84 -3.43
C TYR A 470 4.55 10.44 -3.43
N ALA A 471 4.41 9.83 -2.25
CA ALA A 471 3.75 8.55 -2.07
C ALA A 471 2.23 8.73 -1.92
N TYR A 472 1.45 8.16 -2.85
CA TYR A 472 -0.01 8.23 -2.79
C TYR A 472 -0.59 7.34 -1.69
N GLN A 473 -1.63 7.83 -1.02
CA GLN A 473 -2.41 7.12 0.02
C GLN A 473 -3.81 6.70 -0.46
N ASP A 474 -4.13 6.93 -1.73
CA ASP A 474 -5.46 6.71 -2.27
C ASP A 474 -5.63 5.30 -2.85
N PHE A 475 -6.91 4.96 -3.01
CA PHE A 475 -7.36 3.71 -3.57
C PHE A 475 -8.45 4.01 -4.58
N TRP A 476 -8.33 3.45 -5.78
CA TRP A 476 -9.23 3.72 -6.89
C TRP A 476 -9.74 2.43 -7.49
N SER A 477 -10.92 2.51 -8.10
CA SER A 477 -11.49 1.44 -8.89
C SER A 477 -12.06 2.00 -10.20
N TRP A 478 -11.90 1.25 -11.28
CA TRP A 478 -12.48 1.52 -12.58
C TRP A 478 -13.55 0.48 -12.86
N SER A 479 -14.80 0.91 -13.06
CA SER A 479 -15.85 0.02 -13.58
C SER A 479 -15.72 -0.09 -15.09
N ILE A 480 -15.54 -1.31 -15.58
CA ILE A 480 -15.41 -1.62 -17.00
C ILE A 480 -16.74 -1.35 -17.72
N THR A 481 -17.85 -1.81 -17.16
CA THR A 481 -19.19 -1.57 -17.73
C THR A 481 -19.59 -0.10 -17.71
N GLN A 482 -19.33 0.62 -16.62
CA GLN A 482 -19.72 2.03 -16.50
C GLN A 482 -18.69 3.00 -17.10
N ALA A 483 -17.51 2.49 -17.47
CA ALA A 483 -16.39 3.26 -18.00
C ALA A 483 -16.06 4.51 -17.15
N ARG A 484 -15.98 4.34 -15.83
CA ARG A 484 -15.69 5.43 -14.90
C ARG A 484 -14.82 5.00 -13.71
N TRP A 485 -14.06 5.96 -13.20
CA TRP A 485 -13.32 5.84 -11.96
C TRP A 485 -14.21 6.12 -10.75
N LYS A 486 -13.85 5.50 -9.63
CA LYS A 486 -14.40 5.71 -8.29
C LYS A 486 -13.26 5.72 -7.30
N ARG A 487 -13.17 6.73 -6.43
CA ARG A 487 -12.17 6.77 -5.36
C ARG A 487 -12.70 5.99 -4.16
N GLU A 488 -12.09 4.85 -3.89
CA GLU A 488 -12.49 3.93 -2.82
C GLU A 488 -11.98 4.38 -1.45
N ARG A 489 -12.62 3.84 -0.40
CA ARG A 489 -12.16 3.98 0.99
C ARG A 489 -11.03 3.02 1.29
N VAL A 490 -10.13 3.41 2.19
CA VAL A 490 -9.01 2.57 2.63
C VAL A 490 -9.29 2.04 4.03
N SER A 491 -10.33 1.22 4.14
CA SER A 491 -10.85 0.79 5.43
C SER A 491 -10.05 -0.36 6.04
N GLY A 492 -9.96 -0.38 7.38
CA GLY A 492 -9.32 -1.44 8.16
C GLY A 492 -7.85 -1.20 8.49
N ASN A 493 -7.07 -2.27 8.61
CA ASN A 493 -5.65 -2.23 8.99
C ASN A 493 -4.77 -2.17 7.73
N MET A 494 -4.69 -0.99 7.12
CA MET A 494 -4.06 -0.76 5.82
C MET A 494 -2.53 -0.68 5.88
N PRO A 495 -1.82 -1.04 4.79
CA PRO A 495 -0.43 -0.63 4.62
C PRO A 495 -0.31 0.90 4.52
N LEU A 496 0.77 1.46 5.05
CA LEU A 496 1.11 2.87 4.82
C LEU A 496 1.39 3.16 3.33
N ALA A 497 1.28 4.42 2.91
CA ALA A 497 1.62 4.85 1.55
C ALA A 497 3.07 4.57 1.14
N ARG A 498 3.18 3.78 0.08
CA ARG A 498 4.43 3.23 -0.42
C ARG A 498 4.28 2.87 -1.90
N THR A 499 5.38 2.45 -2.49
CA THR A 499 5.48 2.09 -3.90
C THR A 499 6.35 0.85 -4.08
N GLU A 500 6.40 0.34 -5.32
CA GLU A 500 7.23 -0.81 -5.70
C GLU A 500 6.99 -2.05 -4.82
N MET A 501 5.73 -2.24 -4.38
CA MET A 501 5.32 -3.39 -3.57
C MET A 501 5.14 -4.63 -4.44
N GLY A 502 5.36 -5.81 -3.85
CA GLY A 502 4.84 -7.04 -4.44
C GLY A 502 3.34 -7.15 -4.16
N TYR A 503 2.54 -7.49 -5.17
CA TYR A 503 1.11 -7.69 -5.01
C TYR A 503 0.58 -8.80 -5.92
N THR A 504 -0.51 -9.43 -5.52
CA THR A 504 -1.26 -10.39 -6.35
C THR A 504 -2.71 -10.49 -5.89
N PHE A 505 -3.63 -10.72 -6.82
CA PHE A 505 -4.98 -11.15 -6.47
C PHE A 505 -5.04 -12.67 -6.47
N ASN A 506 -5.55 -13.23 -5.38
CA ASN A 506 -5.74 -14.65 -5.19
C ASN A 506 -7.22 -14.99 -5.37
N GLU A 507 -7.56 -15.49 -6.56
CA GLU A 507 -8.93 -15.86 -6.95
C GLU A 507 -9.51 -16.95 -6.03
N LYS A 508 -8.69 -17.91 -5.59
CA LYS A 508 -9.11 -19.02 -4.71
C LYS A 508 -9.47 -18.56 -3.30
N LEU A 509 -8.70 -17.61 -2.76
CA LEU A 509 -8.96 -17.03 -1.44
C LEU A 509 -9.94 -15.86 -1.49
N ASN A 510 -10.18 -15.30 -2.68
CA ASN A 510 -10.86 -14.03 -2.90
C ASN A 510 -10.21 -12.88 -2.12
N LYS A 511 -8.88 -12.75 -2.22
CA LYS A 511 -8.09 -11.76 -1.45
C LYS A 511 -6.98 -11.16 -2.30
N VAL A 512 -6.69 -9.90 -2.08
CA VAL A 512 -5.44 -9.29 -2.58
C VAL A 512 -4.39 -9.50 -1.51
N VAL A 513 -3.17 -9.84 -1.89
CA VAL A 513 -2.02 -9.88 -1.00
C VAL A 513 -1.04 -8.80 -1.42
N VAL A 514 -0.50 -8.05 -0.47
CA VAL A 514 0.54 -7.04 -0.67
C VAL A 514 1.71 -7.33 0.27
N PHE A 515 2.94 -7.17 -0.23
CA PHE A 515 4.17 -7.38 0.52
C PHE A 515 5.20 -6.27 0.24
N GLY A 516 5.84 -5.79 1.30
CA GLY A 516 7.05 -4.98 1.22
C GLY A 516 6.85 -3.63 0.53
N GLY A 517 7.76 -3.28 -0.38
CA GLY A 517 7.84 -1.97 -1.02
C GLY A 517 8.68 -0.98 -0.20
N TYR A 518 8.68 0.27 -0.63
CA TYR A 518 9.33 1.36 0.10
C TYR A 518 8.51 2.65 0.02
N SER A 519 8.70 3.55 0.96
CA SER A 519 8.05 4.87 0.96
C SER A 519 9.13 5.93 0.75
N PRO A 520 9.03 6.76 -0.31
CA PRO A 520 9.98 7.83 -0.57
C PRO A 520 9.81 9.06 0.34
N SER A 521 8.78 9.08 1.19
CA SER A 521 8.43 10.26 1.99
C SER A 521 8.56 10.02 3.50
N ILE A 522 8.67 8.76 3.95
CA ILE A 522 8.83 8.43 5.38
C ILE A 522 10.31 8.16 5.65
N PRO A 523 11.00 8.99 6.45
CA PRO A 523 12.42 8.80 6.69
C PRO A 523 12.69 7.60 7.60
N THR A 524 13.92 7.07 7.51
CA THR A 524 14.49 6.15 8.50
C THR A 524 15.63 6.87 9.23
N LEU A 525 15.67 6.76 10.55
CA LEU A 525 16.69 7.36 11.42
C LEU A 525 17.57 6.29 12.07
N PHE A 526 18.89 6.47 12.02
CA PHE A 526 19.88 5.65 12.70
C PHE A 526 20.67 6.50 13.68
N LEU A 527 20.08 6.73 14.85
CA LEU A 527 20.64 7.63 15.85
C LEU A 527 22.06 7.22 16.29
N SER A 528 22.31 5.91 16.43
CA SER A 528 23.63 5.38 16.81
C SER A 528 24.74 5.64 15.78
N GLU A 529 24.37 5.92 14.52
CA GLU A 529 25.31 6.23 13.44
C GLU A 529 25.26 7.71 13.03
N GLY A 530 24.36 8.51 13.62
CA GLY A 530 24.11 9.89 13.19
C GLY A 530 23.66 10.01 11.74
N LYS A 531 22.91 9.01 11.23
CA LYS A 531 22.45 8.96 9.83
C LYS A 531 20.93 9.04 9.75
N GLN A 532 20.43 9.80 8.79
CA GLN A 532 19.03 9.83 8.41
C GLN A 532 18.91 9.66 6.91
N PHE A 533 17.85 8.97 6.49
CA PHE A 533 17.50 8.79 5.10
C PHE A 533 16.08 9.22 4.87
N THR A 534 15.77 9.78 3.70
CA THR A 534 14.45 10.34 3.36
C THR A 534 13.41 9.28 3.01
N TYR A 535 13.77 7.99 3.09
CA TYR A 535 12.91 6.89 2.68
C TYR A 535 13.06 5.67 3.61
N SER A 536 12.09 4.76 3.51
CA SER A 536 12.02 3.55 4.35
C SER A 536 11.56 2.32 3.56
N TYR A 537 12.20 1.16 3.80
CA TYR A 537 11.82 -0.13 3.22
C TYR A 537 10.95 -0.96 4.16
N TYR A 538 10.08 -1.78 3.59
CA TYR A 538 9.11 -2.57 4.32
C TYR A 538 9.20 -4.07 4.01
N ALA A 539 8.74 -4.90 4.95
CA ALA A 539 8.62 -6.36 4.83
C ALA A 539 7.35 -6.89 5.51
N ASP A 540 6.43 -6.01 5.84
CA ASP A 540 5.10 -6.34 6.32
C ASP A 540 4.26 -6.90 5.16
N THR A 541 3.22 -7.63 5.53
CA THR A 541 2.32 -8.30 4.60
C THR A 541 0.90 -7.93 4.96
N PHE A 542 0.08 -7.64 3.96
CA PHE A 542 -1.32 -7.27 4.14
C PHE A 542 -2.19 -8.07 3.19
N ILE A 543 -3.45 -8.25 3.60
CA ILE A 543 -4.50 -8.73 2.71
C ILE A 543 -5.62 -7.71 2.60
N TYR A 544 -6.15 -7.53 1.39
CA TYR A 544 -7.46 -6.92 1.19
C TYR A 544 -8.50 -8.03 1.12
N ASP A 545 -9.34 -8.08 2.13
CA ASP A 545 -10.31 -9.13 2.38
C ASP A 545 -11.66 -8.74 1.77
N TYR A 546 -12.02 -9.38 0.64
CA TYR A 546 -13.37 -9.26 0.09
C TYR A 546 -14.31 -10.18 0.87
N PRO A 547 -15.47 -9.68 1.32
CA PRO A 547 -16.44 -10.53 1.98
C PRO A 547 -16.87 -11.71 1.09
N GLN A 548 -16.95 -12.91 1.67
CA GLN A 548 -17.49 -14.05 0.96
C GLN A 548 -19.02 -13.95 0.92
N ALA A 549 -19.59 -14.05 -0.29
CA ALA A 549 -21.02 -13.85 -0.55
C ALA A 549 -21.93 -14.74 0.33
N GLU A 550 -21.46 -15.95 0.67
CA GLU A 550 -22.24 -16.96 1.40
C GLU A 550 -22.12 -16.85 2.93
N SER A 551 -21.28 -15.95 3.46
CA SER A 551 -20.83 -15.99 4.86
C SER A 551 -21.41 -14.93 5.80
N SER A 552 -22.21 -13.99 5.29
CA SER A 552 -22.57 -12.80 6.05
C SER A 552 -24.08 -12.58 6.16
N ASN A 553 -24.65 -12.96 7.30
CA ASN A 553 -25.92 -12.42 7.77
C ASN A 553 -25.82 -10.94 8.20
N LEU A 554 -24.62 -10.33 8.14
CA LEU A 554 -24.41 -8.94 8.53
C LEU A 554 -24.89 -7.99 7.44
N PRO A 555 -25.46 -6.83 7.81
CA PRO A 555 -25.81 -5.79 6.86
C PRO A 555 -24.56 -5.28 6.13
N VAL A 556 -24.71 -4.95 4.85
CA VAL A 556 -23.62 -4.39 4.02
C VAL A 556 -23.22 -2.99 4.50
N TYR A 557 -24.14 -2.27 5.13
CA TYR A 557 -23.97 -0.87 5.46
C TYR A 557 -24.33 -0.55 6.91
N THR A 558 -23.83 0.60 7.38
CA THR A 558 -24.23 1.19 8.66
C THR A 558 -25.70 1.63 8.62
N SER A 559 -26.31 1.76 9.79
CA SER A 559 -27.72 2.10 9.93
C SER A 559 -28.02 3.49 9.37
N THR A 560 -29.18 3.65 8.72
CA THR A 560 -29.76 4.98 8.44
C THR A 560 -30.58 5.51 9.62
N ASP A 561 -30.88 4.66 10.62
CA ASP A 561 -31.64 5.04 11.81
C ASP A 561 -30.89 6.13 12.60
N PRO A 562 -31.50 7.32 12.81
CA PRO A 562 -30.87 8.38 13.59
C PRO A 562 -30.68 8.04 15.08
N GLU A 563 -31.42 7.06 15.61
CA GLU A 563 -31.35 6.67 17.02
C GLU A 563 -30.50 5.40 17.23
N LYS A 564 -30.11 4.71 16.16
CA LYS A 564 -29.33 3.45 16.24
C LYS A 564 -28.09 3.49 15.35
N CYS A 565 -26.92 3.63 15.98
CA CYS A 565 -25.63 3.45 15.30
C CYS A 565 -25.27 1.95 15.22
N ASN A 566 -25.31 1.37 14.02
CA ASN A 566 -24.71 0.04 13.81
C ASN A 566 -23.19 0.21 13.65
N PRO A 567 -22.37 -0.45 14.48
CA PRO A 567 -20.93 -0.30 14.39
C PRO A 567 -20.40 -0.92 13.09
N PRO A 568 -19.35 -0.34 12.48
CA PRO A 568 -18.58 -0.95 11.39
C PRO A 568 -18.23 -2.43 11.63
N SER A 569 -17.82 -2.79 12.85
CA SER A 569 -17.53 -4.18 13.24
C SER A 569 -18.72 -5.14 13.11
N ALA A 570 -19.96 -4.63 13.01
CA ALA A 570 -21.17 -5.40 12.80
C ALA A 570 -21.71 -5.32 11.35
N THR A 571 -20.93 -4.83 10.39
CA THR A 571 -21.28 -4.80 8.97
C THR A 571 -20.32 -5.64 8.13
N THR A 572 -20.72 -5.89 6.88
CA THR A 572 -19.92 -6.62 5.90
C THR A 572 -19.50 -5.73 4.75
N TYR A 573 -18.19 -5.53 4.65
CA TYR A 573 -17.55 -4.71 3.64
C TYR A 573 -16.09 -5.13 3.44
N PRO A 574 -15.50 -4.87 2.27
CA PRO A 574 -14.08 -5.10 2.01
C PRO A 574 -13.16 -4.29 2.93
N ARG A 575 -12.06 -4.88 3.38
CA ARG A 575 -11.15 -4.23 4.35
C ARG A 575 -9.73 -4.73 4.23
N TRP A 576 -8.79 -3.93 4.68
CA TRP A 576 -7.41 -4.35 4.90
C TRP A 576 -7.23 -5.06 6.24
N LYS A 577 -6.42 -6.12 6.22
CA LYS A 577 -5.91 -6.80 7.42
C LYS A 577 -4.40 -6.92 7.32
N GLN A 578 -3.71 -6.75 8.44
CA GLN A 578 -2.29 -7.07 8.52
C GLN A 578 -2.11 -8.58 8.71
N VAL A 579 -1.19 -9.18 7.96
CA VAL A 579 -0.79 -10.56 8.16
C VAL A 579 0.33 -10.57 9.20
N LEU A 580 0.05 -11.15 10.35
CA LEU A 580 1.00 -11.33 11.44
C LEU A 580 1.88 -12.52 11.12
N THR A 581 3.18 -12.28 10.93
CA THR A 581 4.14 -13.33 10.58
C THR A 581 5.26 -13.40 11.61
N LYS A 582 5.63 -14.62 12.00
CA LYS A 582 6.78 -14.86 12.88
C LYS A 582 8.09 -14.78 12.12
N GLY A 583 8.12 -14.93 10.80
CA GLY A 583 9.28 -14.68 9.97
C GLY A 583 8.86 -14.02 8.67
N PHE A 584 9.79 -13.34 8.02
CA PHE A 584 9.52 -12.62 6.79
C PHE A 584 10.74 -12.55 5.87
N PRO A 585 10.52 -12.45 4.54
CA PRO A 585 11.57 -12.11 3.58
C PRO A 585 12.20 -10.76 3.91
N THR A 586 13.48 -10.55 3.60
CA THR A 586 14.16 -9.27 3.86
C THR A 586 13.40 -8.07 3.27
N TYR A 587 13.40 -6.92 3.98
CA TYR A 587 12.92 -5.63 3.47
C TYR A 587 13.38 -5.41 2.03
N ARG A 588 12.43 -5.17 1.13
CA ARG A 588 12.72 -5.02 -0.29
C ARG A 588 11.57 -4.34 -1.03
N CYS A 589 11.93 -3.68 -2.12
CA CYS A 589 11.01 -3.19 -3.14
C CYS A 589 11.24 -3.92 -4.47
N HIS A 590 10.34 -3.72 -5.44
CA HIS A 590 10.27 -4.41 -6.73
C HIS A 590 10.30 -5.94 -6.63
N SER A 591 9.88 -6.49 -5.49
CA SER A 591 9.64 -7.92 -5.40
C SER A 591 8.35 -8.26 -6.13
N HIS A 592 8.28 -9.42 -6.76
CA HIS A 592 7.08 -9.88 -7.42
C HIS A 592 6.38 -10.91 -6.56
N LEU A 593 5.09 -10.69 -6.36
CA LEU A 593 4.22 -11.62 -5.66
C LEU A 593 3.29 -12.23 -6.71
N ASN A 594 3.15 -13.56 -6.70
CA ASN A 594 2.39 -14.28 -7.71
C ASN A 594 1.52 -15.32 -7.02
N THR A 595 0.23 -15.31 -7.32
CA THR A 595 -0.66 -16.42 -6.97
C THR A 595 -0.60 -17.46 -8.06
N ASP A 596 -0.44 -18.71 -7.65
CA ASP A 596 -0.68 -19.86 -8.50
C ASP A 596 -2.19 -20.06 -8.67
N PRO A 597 -2.74 -19.89 -9.87
CA PRO A 597 -4.18 -19.96 -10.07
C PRO A 597 -4.77 -21.34 -9.80
N ASP A 598 -3.96 -22.39 -9.94
CA ASP A 598 -4.42 -23.77 -9.81
C ASP A 598 -4.51 -24.17 -8.33
N THR A 599 -3.50 -23.79 -7.54
CA THR A 599 -3.38 -24.18 -6.12
C THR A 599 -3.79 -23.09 -5.12
N GLY A 600 -3.90 -21.83 -5.56
CA GLY A 600 -4.09 -20.67 -4.69
C GLY A 600 -2.87 -20.33 -3.83
N LYS A 601 -1.73 -21.01 -3.98
CA LYS A 601 -0.52 -20.70 -3.22
C LYS A 601 0.11 -19.40 -3.70
N VAL A 602 0.67 -18.63 -2.78
CA VAL A 602 1.25 -17.31 -3.07
C VAL A 602 2.77 -17.37 -2.94
N TYR A 603 3.48 -16.91 -3.98
CA TYR A 603 4.93 -16.97 -4.07
C TYR A 603 5.54 -15.58 -4.26
N LEU A 604 6.64 -15.31 -3.55
CA LEU A 604 7.45 -14.11 -3.67
C LEU A 604 8.78 -14.44 -4.36
N PHE A 605 9.18 -13.62 -5.32
CA PHE A 605 10.51 -13.68 -5.95
C PHE A 605 11.11 -12.28 -6.12
N GLY A 606 12.44 -12.22 -6.08
CA GLY A 606 13.19 -11.05 -6.53
C GLY A 606 13.12 -9.85 -5.58
N GLY A 607 13.29 -8.67 -6.17
CA GLY A 607 13.35 -7.38 -5.50
C GLY A 607 14.76 -7.01 -5.06
N TYR A 608 14.91 -5.83 -4.46
CA TYR A 608 16.17 -5.38 -3.89
C TYR A 608 15.97 -4.48 -2.66
N THR A 609 17.07 -4.21 -1.99
CA THR A 609 17.20 -3.14 -1.00
C THR A 609 18.57 -2.50 -1.16
N ASN A 610 18.68 -1.22 -0.86
CA ASN A 610 19.99 -0.58 -0.74
C ASN A 610 20.65 -1.03 0.58
N THR A 611 21.87 -1.58 0.55
CA THR A 611 22.44 -2.30 1.72
C THR A 611 22.75 -1.44 2.92
N ASP A 612 22.97 -0.13 2.76
CA ASP A 612 23.27 0.78 3.88
C ASP A 612 22.10 0.93 4.86
N TYR A 613 20.93 0.50 4.42
CA TYR A 613 19.65 0.72 5.07
C TYR A 613 19.18 -0.54 5.79
N VAL A 614 19.92 -1.64 5.64
CA VAL A 614 19.79 -2.90 6.38
C VAL A 614 21.20 -3.19 6.92
N PRO A 615 21.58 -2.68 8.11
CA PRO A 615 22.96 -2.49 8.62
C PRO A 615 23.73 -3.81 8.82
N SER A 616 23.91 -4.53 7.73
CA SER A 616 24.57 -5.82 7.64
C SER A 616 25.89 -5.70 6.89
N ARG A 617 26.16 -4.56 6.22
CA ARG A 617 27.35 -4.34 5.37
C ARG A 617 27.81 -2.88 5.40
N LYS A 618 29.12 -2.67 5.19
CA LYS A 618 29.80 -1.36 5.21
C LYS A 618 29.80 -0.61 3.85
N THR A 619 29.19 -1.16 2.81
CA THR A 619 29.32 -0.65 1.43
C THR A 619 27.97 -0.25 0.84
N PHE A 620 27.94 0.90 0.14
CA PHE A 620 26.78 1.43 -0.59
C PHE A 620 26.48 0.67 -1.87
N LYS A 621 25.92 -0.54 -1.77
CA LYS A 621 25.55 -1.34 -2.94
C LYS A 621 24.10 -1.79 -2.85
N SER A 622 23.33 -1.62 -3.92
CA SER A 622 22.03 -2.28 -4.03
C SER A 622 22.22 -3.80 -3.96
N ARG A 623 21.40 -4.47 -3.15
CA ARG A 623 21.38 -5.93 -3.03
C ARG A 623 20.10 -6.48 -3.65
N PRO A 624 20.17 -7.03 -4.87
CA PRO A 624 19.08 -7.80 -5.42
C PRO A 624 18.92 -9.12 -4.66
N PHE A 625 17.73 -9.71 -4.78
CA PHE A 625 17.41 -11.01 -4.21
C PHE A 625 17.01 -12.00 -5.31
N GLY A 626 17.28 -13.28 -5.07
CA GLY A 626 16.91 -14.39 -5.96
C GLY A 626 16.33 -15.57 -5.18
N ASP A 627 15.90 -15.32 -3.94
CA ASP A 627 15.20 -16.30 -3.13
C ASP A 627 13.72 -16.37 -3.50
N VAL A 628 13.16 -17.59 -3.38
CA VAL A 628 11.73 -17.84 -3.56
C VAL A 628 11.13 -18.14 -2.19
N TRP A 629 10.03 -17.48 -1.89
CA TRP A 629 9.26 -17.70 -0.66
C TRP A 629 7.82 -18.04 -0.98
N GLN A 630 7.20 -18.85 -0.13
CA GLN A 630 5.77 -19.12 -0.16
C GLN A 630 5.14 -18.44 1.06
N LEU A 631 4.06 -17.69 0.84
CA LEU A 631 3.19 -17.19 1.91
C LEU A 631 2.10 -18.24 2.19
N ARG A 632 1.91 -18.52 3.48
CA ARG A 632 0.86 -19.37 4.03
C ARG A 632 -0.02 -18.51 4.93
N LEU A 633 -1.33 -18.58 4.75
CA LEU A 633 -2.32 -17.72 5.40
C LEU A 633 -3.34 -18.56 6.17
N ASP A 634 -3.57 -18.19 7.43
CA ASP A 634 -4.62 -18.77 8.27
C ASP A 634 -5.99 -18.20 7.88
N VAL A 635 -6.44 -18.58 6.68
CA VAL A 635 -7.75 -18.22 6.14
C VAL A 635 -8.45 -19.47 5.63
N PRO A 636 -9.79 -19.55 5.72
CA PRO A 636 -10.54 -20.61 5.09
C PRO A 636 -10.33 -20.64 3.56
N GLY A 637 -10.30 -21.84 2.98
CA GLY A 637 -10.25 -22.06 1.53
C GLY A 637 -8.96 -22.74 1.04
N GLU A 638 -9.01 -23.20 -0.21
CA GLU A 638 -7.83 -23.71 -0.92
C GLU A 638 -6.81 -22.59 -1.15
N GLY A 639 -5.54 -22.85 -0.91
CA GLY A 639 -4.45 -21.89 -1.14
C GLY A 639 -3.87 -21.23 0.12
N GLY A 640 -4.56 -21.30 1.27
CA GLY A 640 -4.04 -20.81 2.54
C GLY A 640 -2.80 -21.59 3.03
N ASP A 641 -2.79 -22.92 2.87
CA ASP A 641 -1.67 -23.81 3.23
C ASP A 641 -1.11 -23.61 4.67
N PHE A 642 -1.97 -23.20 5.62
CA PHE A 642 -1.55 -22.88 6.99
C PHE A 642 -1.62 -24.05 7.96
N ALA A 643 -2.41 -25.09 7.65
CA ALA A 643 -2.60 -26.24 8.55
C ALA A 643 -1.29 -26.98 8.91
N SER A 644 -0.24 -26.85 8.10
CA SER A 644 1.09 -27.43 8.35
C SER A 644 2.07 -26.53 9.11
N VAL A 645 1.63 -25.34 9.53
CA VAL A 645 2.48 -24.34 10.20
C VAL A 645 2.47 -24.57 11.70
N ASP A 646 3.63 -24.85 12.27
CA ASP A 646 3.86 -24.81 13.71
C ASP A 646 4.25 -23.37 14.12
N VAL A 647 3.26 -22.61 14.60
CA VAL A 647 3.42 -21.20 14.96
C VAL A 647 4.40 -21.02 16.14
N GLU A 648 4.45 -21.98 17.06
CA GLU A 648 5.34 -21.95 18.22
C GLU A 648 6.79 -22.26 17.82
N GLU A 649 7.00 -23.25 16.94
CA GLU A 649 8.32 -23.51 16.35
C GLU A 649 8.81 -22.29 15.54
N GLU A 650 7.94 -21.69 14.71
CA GLU A 650 8.28 -20.51 13.93
C GLU A 650 8.60 -19.29 14.80
N ALA A 651 7.91 -19.10 15.94
CA ALA A 651 8.23 -18.04 16.87
C ALA A 651 9.70 -18.08 17.32
N ARG A 652 10.33 -19.26 17.31
CA ARG A 652 11.72 -19.48 17.74
C ARG A 652 12.73 -19.63 16.61
N THR A 653 12.31 -20.16 15.46
CA THR A 653 13.23 -20.58 14.39
C THR A 653 13.07 -19.79 13.10
N ALA A 654 11.98 -19.04 12.94
CA ALA A 654 11.68 -18.40 11.67
C ALA A 654 12.75 -17.37 11.27
N LYS A 655 12.99 -17.30 9.96
CA LYS A 655 13.94 -16.34 9.40
C LYS A 655 13.29 -14.96 9.33
N ILE A 656 13.99 -13.95 9.84
CA ILE A 656 13.54 -12.56 9.83
C ILE A 656 14.45 -11.73 8.92
N GLY A 657 14.24 -11.80 7.61
CA GLY A 657 15.13 -11.15 6.65
C GLY A 657 16.60 -11.58 6.83
N PRO A 658 17.55 -10.65 7.06
CA PRO A 658 18.94 -10.99 7.41
C PRO A 658 19.12 -11.38 8.89
N TRP A 659 18.18 -11.07 9.78
CA TRP A 659 18.25 -11.39 11.20
C TRP A 659 17.75 -12.81 11.49
N LYS A 660 18.19 -13.31 12.64
CA LYS A 660 17.87 -14.60 13.22
C LYS A 660 17.44 -14.42 14.67
N ARG A 661 16.60 -15.32 15.17
CA ARG A 661 16.26 -15.36 16.59
C ARG A 661 17.12 -16.35 17.33
N CYS A 662 17.52 -15.98 18.54
CA CYS A 662 18.09 -16.93 19.46
C CYS A 662 17.01 -17.93 19.89
N PHE A 663 17.25 -19.22 19.70
CA PHE A 663 16.31 -20.28 20.04
C PHE A 663 15.93 -20.29 21.53
N THR A 664 16.85 -19.83 22.39
CA THR A 664 16.70 -19.84 23.84
C THR A 664 16.03 -18.58 24.37
N CYS A 665 16.61 -17.40 24.11
CA CYS A 665 16.13 -16.13 24.70
C CYS A 665 15.24 -15.30 23.78
N GLY A 666 15.02 -15.72 22.53
CA GLY A 666 14.18 -15.01 21.55
C GLY A 666 14.80 -13.73 20.97
N ASN A 667 15.96 -13.27 21.47
CA ASN A 667 16.60 -12.05 20.99
C ASN A 667 16.93 -12.13 19.49
N SER A 668 16.78 -11.03 18.76
CA SER A 668 16.99 -10.93 17.31
C SER A 668 18.37 -10.34 17.00
N GLY A 669 19.10 -10.94 16.05
CA GLY A 669 20.42 -10.48 15.65
C GLY A 669 21.07 -11.36 14.58
N MET A 670 22.34 -11.10 14.26
CA MET A 670 23.11 -11.92 13.32
C MET A 670 23.75 -13.10 14.06
N TRP A 671 22.93 -14.09 14.39
CA TRP A 671 23.36 -15.22 15.21
C TRP A 671 23.95 -16.37 14.39
N LYS A 672 24.85 -17.13 15.02
CA LYS A 672 25.45 -18.31 14.41
C LYS A 672 24.42 -19.43 14.31
N MET A 673 24.43 -20.09 13.16
CA MET A 673 23.60 -21.24 12.85
C MET A 673 24.13 -22.48 13.58
N CYS A 674 23.22 -23.35 14.05
CA CYS A 674 23.59 -24.66 14.58
C CYS A 674 24.24 -25.51 13.47
N ALA A 675 25.47 -25.96 13.71
CA ALA A 675 26.23 -26.81 12.80
C ALA A 675 25.91 -28.32 12.93
N GLY A 676 24.88 -28.68 13.72
CA GLY A 676 24.46 -30.07 13.89
C GLY A 676 23.60 -30.61 12.75
N ALA A 677 23.12 -31.83 12.91
CA ALA A 677 22.37 -32.57 11.89
C ALA A 677 21.01 -31.95 11.55
N CYS A 678 20.54 -30.95 12.32
CA CYS A 678 19.34 -30.21 12.01
C CYS A 678 19.49 -29.28 10.78
N GLY A 679 20.67 -29.17 10.17
CA GLY A 679 20.89 -28.34 8.99
C GLY A 679 20.66 -26.84 9.27
N GLY A 680 20.91 -26.40 10.51
CA GLY A 680 20.79 -24.99 10.86
C GLY A 680 19.40 -24.45 11.20
N LYS A 681 18.47 -25.31 11.61
CA LYS A 681 17.14 -24.91 12.10
C LYS A 681 17.16 -23.96 13.32
N ALA A 682 18.17 -24.07 14.18
CA ALA A 682 18.31 -23.24 15.38
C ALA A 682 19.51 -22.28 15.29
N PHE A 683 19.40 -21.14 15.98
CA PHE A 683 20.46 -20.14 16.11
C PHE A 683 20.63 -19.75 17.59
N PHE A 684 21.84 -19.39 17.99
CA PHE A 684 22.14 -18.99 19.37
C PHE A 684 22.97 -17.71 19.38
N CYS A 685 22.60 -16.75 20.25
CA CYS A 685 23.32 -15.48 20.37
C CYS A 685 24.67 -15.62 21.11
N GLY A 686 24.88 -16.73 21.82
CA GLY A 686 26.10 -17.01 22.56
C GLY A 686 26.14 -18.44 23.11
N GLY A 687 27.28 -18.81 23.70
CA GLY A 687 27.50 -20.15 24.25
C GLY A 687 26.60 -20.49 25.45
N GLU A 688 26.18 -19.49 26.22
CA GLU A 688 25.27 -19.67 27.35
C GLU A 688 23.88 -20.10 26.89
N CYS A 689 23.24 -19.30 26.02
CA CYS A 689 21.97 -19.66 25.41
C CYS A 689 22.06 -21.00 24.67
N GLN A 690 23.18 -21.29 24.00
CA GLN A 690 23.38 -22.60 23.39
C GLN A 690 23.32 -23.71 24.43
N ARG A 691 24.07 -23.62 25.54
CA ARG A 691 24.06 -24.67 26.60
C ARG A 691 22.67 -24.86 27.20
N GLU A 692 21.99 -23.77 27.52
CA GLU A 692 20.66 -23.76 28.14
C GLU A 692 19.60 -24.39 27.20
N GLY A 693 19.53 -23.91 25.95
CA GLY A 693 18.55 -24.38 24.96
C GLY A 693 18.93 -25.69 24.28
N TRP A 694 20.14 -26.24 24.50
CA TRP A 694 20.64 -27.40 23.74
C TRP A 694 19.77 -28.64 23.92
N LYS A 695 19.36 -28.94 25.16
CA LYS A 695 18.60 -30.15 25.48
C LYS A 695 17.25 -30.15 24.74
N GLU A 696 16.56 -29.02 24.80
CA GLU A 696 15.30 -28.81 24.10
C GLU A 696 15.50 -28.84 22.59
N HIS A 697 16.45 -28.07 22.05
CA HIS A 697 16.77 -28.06 20.61
C HIS A 697 17.04 -29.47 20.06
N LYS A 698 17.78 -30.30 20.81
CA LYS A 698 18.04 -31.69 20.43
C LYS A 698 16.76 -32.53 20.38
N ALA A 699 15.85 -32.34 21.34
CA ALA A 699 14.58 -33.05 21.38
C ALA A 699 13.66 -32.59 20.24
N THR A 700 13.48 -31.28 20.07
CA THR A 700 12.56 -30.70 19.08
C THR A 700 13.04 -30.91 17.64
N HIS A 701 14.32 -30.71 17.36
CA HIS A 701 14.86 -30.78 15.98
C HIS A 701 15.64 -32.07 15.69
N LEU A 702 15.59 -33.05 16.58
CA LEU A 702 16.35 -34.32 16.48
C LEU A 702 17.84 -34.09 16.16
N CYS A 703 18.41 -33.02 16.74
CA CYS A 703 19.73 -32.55 16.37
C CYS A 703 20.83 -33.39 17.03
N ARG A 704 21.84 -33.80 16.25
CA ARG A 704 23.05 -34.45 16.73
C ARG A 704 24.30 -33.74 16.21
N LYS A 705 25.43 -33.95 16.88
CA LYS A 705 26.73 -33.46 16.39
C LYS A 705 27.05 -34.19 15.08
N VAL A 706 27.48 -33.44 14.07
CA VAL A 706 27.94 -33.94 12.76
C VAL A 706 29.45 -33.89 12.73
#